data_AF-A0A9P6WCG3-F1
#
_entry.id   AF-A0A9P6WCG3-F1
#
_cell.length_a   1.000
_cell.length_b   1.000
_cell.length_c   1.000
_cell.angle_alpha   90.00
_cell.angle_beta   90.00
_cell.angle_gamma   90.00
#
_symmetry.space_group_name_H-M   'P 1'
#
loop_
_entity.id
_entity.type
_entity.pdbx_description
1 polymer ?
#
loop_
_entity_poly.entity_id
_entity_poly.type
_entity_poly.pdbx_seq_one_letter_code
_entity_poly.pdbx_strand_id
1 'polypeptide(L)'
;MSDDSNEDNYDDFMYSEDEYMGSDAELAFESDNDLDDIHITEPEEPVKTYAFQEIFDSIISLLKQGEYEVANDQIAQLSNNEDYSFSDKVNAELTVIRIWSCSYPLYLTRDKTSNLCKEGYRALENIIKLHAYITETQIAVLLQTIDELLLGGKSPANVPLIFSISEDSRESIDETGILDESHTISLEKFITDKEQSGIRWVQSLQRLVEFKRLYMVFLRRSYYYQIIETEHITQLQALIDILSQSSERRDTALLTRAIELILQGFLSNFLVKGASNHEFYRNQFESNIYHLQTIAADSLALQQDSKLMLIMHLCSGINYLPRCERYDEEEENELDNQDVGSNTLTNFVDRISNCRNEFLTALNKLYEIGLSFNPSNLPGIYKLILSVFVMTSMILVKLQKINIDPFTFEQVQIHNSLPFFQLLQDIYDDWVNIDIEKLYHDISNLDHFLKLTLQYFMEKILQLSQTMKLWFHIAPNYSCISIRDLSEQLTYHEEHKVTRDEVLTILMRSIMRGKAIVYYKIDFINDLIYFGDENKRPLTRKTTRISSSYQPWHKQANVTELSEEYMNLEYANDVSVFSIETRHIVANSANSFFDQVKQNRNDHYNHYNNNTSETPNVKQTVRTDQIQTQLHEKYLQLVEMARMNIETFQSNTETSE
;
A
#
# COMPACT_ATOMS: atom_id res chain seq x y z
N MET A 1 -1.09 66.68 6.24
CA MET A 1 -0.52 67.45 7.36
C MET A 1 -0.25 66.44 8.44
N SER A 2 1.02 66.25 8.83
CA SER A 2 1.48 65.27 9.83
C SER A 2 0.98 63.85 9.55
N ASP A 3 1.71 63.00 8.84
CA ASP A 3 3.09 62.58 9.12
C ASP A 3 3.22 62.05 10.56
N ASP A 4 3.30 60.74 10.70
CA ASP A 4 4.46 60.09 11.30
C ASP A 4 4.58 58.67 10.71
N SER A 5 5.80 58.28 10.36
CA SER A 5 6.13 57.03 9.67
C SER A 5 7.03 56.16 10.53
N ASN A 6 6.80 54.85 10.58
CA ASN A 6 7.78 53.86 10.98
C ASN A 6 7.64 52.62 10.08
N GLU A 7 8.60 52.45 9.18
CA GLU A 7 8.84 51.21 8.45
C GLU A 7 10.04 50.53 9.13
N ASP A 8 9.79 49.48 9.93
CA ASP A 8 10.87 48.74 10.60
C ASP A 8 11.58 47.82 9.59
N ASN A 9 12.69 48.31 9.07
CA ASN A 9 13.45 47.68 8.00
C ASN A 9 14.38 46.56 8.54
N TYR A 10 14.24 45.33 8.03
CA TYR A 10 14.92 44.14 8.56
C TYR A 10 16.05 43.64 7.64
N ASP A 11 16.98 44.54 7.30
CA ASP A 11 18.13 44.32 6.39
C ASP A 11 19.47 44.52 7.14
N ASP A 12 19.64 43.81 8.27
CA ASP A 12 20.75 44.03 9.21
C ASP A 12 21.52 42.74 9.57
N PHE A 13 22.09 42.10 8.54
CA PHE A 13 23.18 41.13 8.72
C PHE A 13 24.46 41.67 8.06
N MET A 14 25.19 42.45 8.86
CA MET A 14 26.36 43.23 8.49
C MET A 14 27.56 42.38 8.02
N TYR A 15 28.36 42.99 7.14
CA TYR A 15 29.70 42.56 6.75
C TYR A 15 30.74 42.79 7.87
N SER A 16 31.88 42.10 7.72
CA SER A 16 33.21 42.45 8.24
C SER A 16 34.23 41.89 7.22
N GLU A 17 35.16 42.62 6.58
CA GLU A 17 36.13 43.66 7.01
C GLU A 17 37.06 43.20 8.17
N ASP A 18 38.40 43.28 8.13
CA ASP A 18 39.40 43.05 7.05
C ASP A 18 40.69 42.41 7.69
N GLU A 19 42.00 42.75 7.57
CA GLU A 19 42.80 43.79 6.90
C GLU A 19 44.03 43.17 6.18
N TYR A 20 43.92 43.03 4.85
CA TYR A 20 44.99 43.16 3.83
C TYR A 20 46.48 43.16 4.26
N MET A 21 47.21 42.04 4.06
CA MET A 21 48.69 41.99 3.97
C MET A 21 49.16 40.87 3.01
N GLY A 22 50.22 41.01 2.20
CA GLY A 22 51.03 42.22 2.00
C GLY A 22 52.54 42.04 1.80
N SER A 23 53.05 40.95 1.23
CA SER A 23 54.49 40.85 0.88
C SER A 23 54.81 39.77 -0.17
N ASP A 24 55.51 40.17 -1.23
CA ASP A 24 56.37 39.26 -1.99
C ASP A 24 57.50 38.71 -1.11
N ALA A 25 57.90 37.46 -1.33
CA ALA A 25 59.04 36.84 -0.65
C ALA A 25 59.77 35.89 -1.60
N GLU A 26 60.72 36.43 -2.37
CA GLU A 26 61.67 35.63 -3.15
C GLU A 26 62.58 34.83 -2.21
N LEU A 27 62.23 33.56 -1.96
CA LEU A 27 63.08 32.62 -1.21
C LEU A 27 64.17 32.03 -2.10
N ALA A 28 65.12 32.88 -2.48
CA ALA A 28 66.41 32.44 -2.99
C ALA A 28 67.20 31.75 -1.86
N PHE A 29 67.42 30.44 -2.00
CA PHE A 29 68.28 29.66 -1.10
C PHE A 29 69.54 29.22 -1.86
N GLU A 30 70.59 30.04 -1.77
CA GLU A 30 71.96 29.60 -2.07
C GLU A 30 72.49 28.79 -0.88
N SER A 31 73.04 27.60 -1.14
CA SER A 31 73.82 26.83 -0.16
C SER A 31 74.77 25.88 -0.91
N ASP A 32 76.02 26.31 -1.07
CA ASP A 32 77.09 25.47 -1.61
C ASP A 32 77.47 24.32 -0.66
N ASN A 33 78.07 23.28 -1.27
CA ASN A 33 78.80 22.16 -0.65
C ASN A 33 77.93 21.11 0.09
N ASP A 34 78.31 19.83 0.14
CA ASP A 34 79.59 19.21 -0.25
C ASP A 34 79.46 18.14 -1.35
N LEU A 35 80.59 17.78 -1.96
CA LEU A 35 80.73 16.69 -2.94
C LEU A 35 80.76 15.31 -2.26
N ASP A 36 80.00 14.36 -2.79
CA ASP A 36 80.29 12.93 -2.69
C ASP A 36 79.86 12.24 -4.00
N ASP A 37 80.74 11.46 -4.63
CA ASP A 37 80.53 10.85 -5.94
C ASP A 37 79.52 9.68 -5.88
N ILE A 38 78.23 9.98 -6.05
CA ILE A 38 77.21 8.98 -6.39
C ILE A 38 76.88 9.08 -7.87
N HIS A 39 77.20 8.02 -8.62
CA HIS A 39 76.80 7.84 -10.02
C HIS A 39 75.28 7.59 -10.09
N ILE A 40 74.49 8.67 -10.00
CA ILE A 40 73.08 8.65 -10.34
C ILE A 40 72.99 8.51 -11.86
N THR A 41 72.77 7.29 -12.35
CA THR A 41 72.14 7.11 -13.66
C THR A 41 70.79 7.81 -13.62
N GLU A 42 70.58 8.75 -14.53
CA GLU A 42 69.26 9.32 -14.80
C GLU A 42 68.27 8.15 -15.00
N PRO A 43 67.09 8.17 -14.35
CA PRO A 43 66.06 7.20 -14.68
C PRO A 43 65.59 7.51 -16.10
N GLU A 44 65.86 6.61 -17.05
CA GLU A 44 65.36 6.73 -18.42
C GLU A 44 63.83 6.90 -18.38
N GLU A 45 63.31 8.10 -18.69
CA GLU A 45 61.88 8.27 -18.88
C GLU A 45 61.42 7.30 -19.97
N PRO A 46 60.34 6.52 -19.74
CA PRO A 46 60.03 5.38 -20.59
C PRO A 46 59.56 5.84 -21.97
N VAL A 47 60.49 5.88 -22.93
CA VAL A 47 60.27 6.14 -24.37
C VAL A 47 59.13 5.28 -24.93
N LYS A 48 58.93 4.07 -24.38
CA LYS A 48 57.84 3.16 -24.72
C LYS A 48 56.43 3.71 -24.42
N THR A 49 56.28 4.53 -23.39
CA THR A 49 54.97 5.09 -22.97
C THR A 49 54.49 6.16 -23.95
N TYR A 50 55.39 7.03 -24.43
CA TYR A 50 55.07 8.00 -25.48
C TYR A 50 54.70 7.29 -26.80
N ALA A 51 55.44 6.25 -27.20
CA ALA A 51 55.15 5.47 -28.40
C ALA A 51 53.79 4.73 -28.35
N PHE A 52 53.37 4.23 -27.18
CA PHE A 52 52.03 3.70 -27.00
C PHE A 52 50.97 4.80 -27.22
N GLN A 53 51.15 5.96 -26.59
CA GLN A 53 50.19 7.06 -26.63
C GLN A 53 49.99 7.61 -28.06
N GLU A 54 51.06 7.79 -28.86
CA GLU A 54 50.94 8.24 -30.25
C GLU A 54 50.13 7.26 -31.13
N ILE A 55 50.38 5.94 -30.99
CA ILE A 55 49.63 4.92 -31.74
C ILE A 55 48.18 4.85 -31.26
N PHE A 56 47.96 5.00 -29.96
CA PHE A 56 46.63 4.99 -29.35
C PHE A 56 45.78 6.21 -29.76
N ASP A 57 46.36 7.41 -29.79
CA ASP A 57 45.71 8.62 -30.29
C ASP A 57 45.44 8.55 -31.81
N SER A 58 46.34 7.91 -32.58
CA SER A 58 46.11 7.55 -33.98
C SER A 58 44.88 6.64 -34.15
N ILE A 59 44.77 5.56 -33.36
CA ILE A 59 43.60 4.66 -33.35
C ILE A 59 42.32 5.44 -33.03
N ILE A 60 42.33 6.28 -31.99
CA ILE A 60 41.18 7.12 -31.62
C ILE A 60 40.79 8.05 -32.76
N SER A 61 41.76 8.63 -33.49
CA SER A 61 41.50 9.48 -34.65
C SER A 61 40.89 8.71 -35.82
N LEU A 62 41.45 7.54 -36.18
CA LEU A 62 40.94 6.69 -37.27
C LEU A 62 39.52 6.20 -36.99
N LEU A 63 39.23 5.76 -35.76
CA LEU A 63 37.89 5.33 -35.37
C LEU A 63 36.88 6.49 -35.40
N LYS A 64 37.26 7.71 -34.99
CA LYS A 64 36.42 8.92 -35.14
C LYS A 64 36.17 9.31 -36.60
N GLN A 65 37.07 8.97 -37.51
CA GLN A 65 36.92 9.18 -38.96
C GLN A 65 36.13 8.04 -39.64
N GLY A 66 35.92 6.92 -38.95
CA GLY A 66 35.24 5.74 -39.46
C GLY A 66 36.12 4.78 -40.26
N GLU A 67 37.45 4.92 -40.16
CA GLU A 67 38.43 4.05 -40.83
C GLU A 67 38.70 2.78 -39.99
N TYR A 68 37.64 2.02 -39.72
CA TYR A 68 37.64 0.88 -38.81
C TYR A 68 38.68 -0.19 -39.16
N GLU A 69 38.88 -0.51 -40.45
CA GLU A 69 39.88 -1.51 -40.87
C GLU A 69 41.32 -1.07 -40.54
N VAL A 70 41.65 0.21 -40.78
CA VAL A 70 42.99 0.76 -40.49
C VAL A 70 43.23 0.85 -38.98
N ALA A 71 42.21 1.27 -38.22
CA ALA A 71 42.25 1.26 -36.76
C ALA A 71 42.44 -0.16 -36.21
N ASN A 72 41.73 -1.15 -36.76
CA ASN A 72 41.84 -2.56 -36.37
C ASN A 72 43.23 -3.16 -36.60
N ASP A 73 43.89 -2.78 -37.69
CA ASP A 73 45.27 -3.20 -37.95
C ASP A 73 46.25 -2.57 -36.94
N GLN A 74 46.04 -1.32 -36.54
CA GLN A 74 46.83 -0.68 -35.47
C GLN A 74 46.53 -1.29 -34.08
N ILE A 75 45.27 -1.58 -33.75
CA ILE A 75 44.87 -2.28 -32.52
C ILE A 75 45.48 -3.69 -32.49
N ALA A 76 45.45 -4.42 -33.61
CA ALA A 76 46.09 -5.74 -33.71
C ALA A 76 47.61 -5.65 -33.53
N GLN A 77 48.26 -4.57 -33.98
CA GLN A 77 49.67 -4.32 -33.71
C GLN A 77 49.93 -4.03 -32.21
N LEU A 78 49.10 -3.23 -31.54
CA LEU A 78 49.20 -3.01 -30.09
C LEU A 78 48.99 -4.31 -29.28
N SER A 79 47.91 -5.04 -29.54
CA SER A 79 47.57 -6.25 -28.79
C SER A 79 48.59 -7.38 -28.99
N ASN A 80 49.21 -7.48 -30.18
CA ASN A 80 50.26 -8.47 -30.46
C ASN A 80 51.67 -8.06 -30.02
N ASN A 81 51.97 -6.77 -29.79
CA ASN A 81 53.32 -6.34 -29.38
C ASN A 81 53.62 -6.78 -27.93
N GLU A 82 54.74 -7.47 -27.70
CA GLU A 82 55.16 -7.96 -26.38
C GLU A 82 55.66 -6.82 -25.45
N ASP A 83 56.01 -5.65 -25.99
CA ASP A 83 56.53 -4.51 -25.22
C ASP A 83 55.49 -3.75 -24.37
N TYR A 84 54.17 -3.94 -24.61
CA TYR A 84 53.10 -3.25 -23.89
C TYR A 84 52.49 -4.11 -22.78
N SER A 85 52.12 -3.49 -21.65
CA SER A 85 51.56 -4.25 -20.52
C SER A 85 50.16 -4.78 -20.83
N PHE A 86 49.74 -5.81 -20.10
CA PHE A 86 48.37 -6.31 -20.20
C PHE A 86 47.31 -5.25 -19.83
N SER A 87 47.65 -4.27 -18.97
CA SER A 87 46.77 -3.15 -18.64
C SER A 87 46.54 -2.24 -19.84
N ASP A 88 47.60 -1.91 -20.58
CA ASP A 88 47.56 -1.05 -21.76
C ASP A 88 46.72 -1.70 -22.88
N LYS A 89 46.87 -3.02 -23.04
CA LYS A 89 46.04 -3.82 -23.97
C LYS A 89 44.57 -3.84 -23.57
N VAL A 90 44.26 -4.02 -22.28
CA VAL A 90 42.87 -3.90 -21.78
C VAL A 90 42.32 -2.50 -22.00
N ASN A 91 43.10 -1.44 -21.76
CA ASN A 91 42.69 -0.05 -21.98
C ASN A 91 42.43 0.27 -23.47
N ALA A 92 43.21 -0.32 -24.39
CA ALA A 92 42.98 -0.22 -25.82
C ALA A 92 41.63 -0.83 -26.22
N GLU A 93 41.38 -2.09 -25.86
CA GLU A 93 40.12 -2.79 -26.19
C GLU A 93 38.89 -2.13 -25.51
N LEU A 94 39.02 -1.64 -24.27
CA LEU A 94 37.97 -0.84 -23.60
C LEU A 94 37.65 0.44 -24.37
N THR A 95 38.64 1.05 -25.02
CA THR A 95 38.45 2.27 -25.79
C THR A 95 37.76 2.00 -27.14
N VAL A 96 37.96 0.82 -27.73
CA VAL A 96 37.15 0.34 -28.86
C VAL A 96 35.69 0.23 -28.45
N ILE A 97 35.39 -0.37 -27.29
CA ILE A 97 34.01 -0.51 -26.77
C ILE A 97 33.39 0.85 -26.42
N ARG A 98 34.17 1.78 -25.84
CA ARG A 98 33.72 3.18 -25.63
C ARG A 98 33.38 3.87 -26.93
N ILE A 99 34.25 3.78 -27.94
CA ILE A 99 33.99 4.40 -29.24
C ILE A 99 32.80 3.73 -29.93
N TRP A 100 32.61 2.41 -29.81
CA TRP A 100 31.37 1.73 -30.22
C TRP A 100 30.13 2.33 -29.57
N SER A 101 30.11 2.51 -28.25
CA SER A 101 28.97 3.12 -27.53
C SER A 101 28.65 4.55 -27.97
N CYS A 102 29.68 5.38 -28.22
CA CYS A 102 29.49 6.76 -28.69
C CYS A 102 29.08 6.83 -30.18
N SER A 103 29.59 5.91 -31.00
CA SER A 103 29.38 5.90 -32.45
C SER A 103 28.09 5.20 -32.88
N TYR A 104 27.63 4.18 -32.15
CA TYR A 104 26.48 3.36 -32.52
C TYR A 104 25.20 4.19 -32.80
N PRO A 105 24.81 5.19 -31.97
CA PRO A 105 23.65 6.05 -32.26
C PRO A 105 23.79 6.92 -33.52
N LEU A 106 25.00 7.10 -34.06
CA LEU A 106 25.26 7.89 -35.27
C LEU A 106 25.20 7.05 -36.56
N TYR A 107 25.21 5.71 -36.45
CA TYR A 107 25.28 4.79 -37.59
C TYR A 107 23.98 3.99 -37.79
N LEU A 108 22.89 4.72 -38.05
CA LEU A 108 21.57 4.20 -38.43
C LEU A 108 21.55 3.35 -39.73
N THR A 109 22.63 3.35 -40.52
CA THR A 109 22.75 2.53 -41.73
C THR A 109 23.26 1.13 -41.40
N ARG A 110 22.37 0.13 -41.52
CA ARG A 110 22.54 -1.30 -41.16
C ARG A 110 23.93 -1.91 -41.41
N ASP A 111 24.56 -1.63 -42.54
CA ASP A 111 25.87 -2.22 -42.90
C ASP A 111 27.01 -1.66 -42.04
N LYS A 112 26.97 -0.38 -41.68
CA LYS A 112 27.95 0.25 -40.76
C LYS A 112 27.75 -0.24 -39.33
N THR A 113 26.49 -0.34 -38.88
CA THR A 113 26.13 -0.91 -37.58
C THR A 113 26.66 -2.34 -37.45
N SER A 114 26.47 -3.16 -38.50
CA SER A 114 26.94 -4.56 -38.53
C SER A 114 28.46 -4.70 -38.33
N ASN A 115 29.27 -3.83 -38.95
CA ASN A 115 30.72 -3.87 -38.77
C ASN A 115 31.16 -3.33 -37.41
N LEU A 116 30.60 -2.21 -36.96
CA LEU A 116 30.90 -1.62 -35.65
C LEU A 116 30.64 -2.61 -34.50
N CYS A 117 29.53 -3.34 -34.55
CA CYS A 117 29.19 -4.35 -33.53
C CYS A 117 30.10 -5.58 -33.58
N LYS A 118 30.66 -5.98 -34.74
CA LYS A 118 31.66 -7.07 -34.81
C LYS A 118 32.94 -6.71 -34.05
N GLU A 119 33.44 -5.50 -34.23
CA GLU A 119 34.65 -5.06 -33.53
C GLU A 119 34.37 -4.85 -32.03
N GLY A 120 33.16 -4.41 -31.67
CA GLY A 120 32.67 -4.43 -30.29
C GLY A 120 32.73 -5.81 -29.64
N TYR A 121 32.20 -6.84 -30.30
CA TYR A 121 32.28 -8.23 -29.81
C TYR A 121 33.71 -8.78 -29.81
N ARG A 122 34.55 -8.39 -30.77
CA ARG A 122 35.97 -8.78 -30.84
C ARG A 122 36.78 -8.20 -29.68
N ALA A 123 36.61 -6.91 -29.40
CA ALA A 123 37.23 -6.24 -28.26
C ALA A 123 36.78 -6.88 -26.95
N LEU A 124 35.48 -7.17 -26.82
CA LEU A 124 34.94 -7.91 -25.67
C LEU A 124 35.55 -9.31 -25.55
N GLU A 125 35.73 -10.05 -26.66
CA GLU A 125 36.41 -11.35 -26.66
C GLU A 125 37.88 -11.26 -26.21
N ASN A 126 38.57 -10.17 -26.55
CA ASN A 126 39.95 -9.93 -26.15
C ASN A 126 40.07 -9.56 -24.67
N ILE A 127 39.19 -8.70 -24.14
CA ILE A 127 39.11 -8.41 -22.71
C ILE A 127 38.79 -9.68 -21.91
N ILE A 128 37.89 -10.53 -22.43
CA ILE A 128 37.58 -11.85 -21.87
C ILE A 128 38.84 -12.75 -21.82
N LYS A 129 39.66 -12.81 -22.88
CA LYS A 129 40.93 -13.56 -22.87
C LYS A 129 41.93 -12.97 -21.87
N LEU A 130 41.85 -11.67 -21.59
CA LEU A 130 42.69 -10.94 -20.63
C LEU A 130 42.08 -10.84 -19.21
N HIS A 131 41.06 -11.63 -18.87
CA HIS A 131 40.33 -11.51 -17.60
C HIS A 131 41.17 -11.67 -16.32
N ALA A 132 42.39 -12.22 -16.41
CA ALA A 132 43.33 -12.34 -15.30
C ALA A 132 44.06 -11.02 -14.96
N TYR A 133 43.99 -10.02 -15.85
CA TYR A 133 44.73 -8.76 -15.76
C TYR A 133 43.82 -7.52 -15.69
N ILE A 134 42.50 -7.68 -15.83
CA ILE A 134 41.54 -6.57 -15.71
C ILE A 134 41.28 -6.21 -14.24
N THR A 135 41.33 -4.91 -13.93
CA THR A 135 41.06 -4.35 -12.61
C THR A 135 39.55 -4.18 -12.33
N GLU A 136 39.15 -4.09 -11.05
CA GLU A 136 37.75 -3.78 -10.69
C GLU A 136 37.25 -2.47 -11.31
N THR A 137 38.12 -1.46 -11.42
CA THR A 137 37.82 -0.18 -12.06
C THR A 137 37.60 -0.30 -13.57
N GLN A 138 38.38 -1.15 -14.25
CA GLN A 138 38.18 -1.44 -15.68
C GLN A 138 36.91 -2.28 -15.92
N ILE A 139 36.57 -3.19 -15.00
CA ILE A 139 35.29 -3.94 -15.03
C ILE A 139 34.10 -2.96 -14.87
N ALA A 140 34.15 -2.05 -13.91
CA ALA A 140 33.10 -1.05 -13.70
C ALA A 140 32.91 -0.16 -14.93
N VAL A 141 34.01 0.31 -15.53
CA VAL A 141 33.99 1.05 -16.81
C VAL A 141 33.39 0.22 -17.94
N LEU A 142 33.74 -1.07 -18.08
CA LEU A 142 33.18 -1.95 -19.11
C LEU A 142 31.67 -2.12 -18.96
N LEU A 143 31.20 -2.42 -17.75
CA LEU A 143 29.78 -2.60 -17.45
C LEU A 143 29.00 -1.31 -17.69
N GLN A 144 29.51 -0.15 -17.25
CA GLN A 144 28.91 1.16 -17.55
C GLN A 144 28.86 1.43 -19.07
N THR A 145 29.95 1.19 -19.79
CA THR A 145 30.01 1.44 -21.25
C THR A 145 29.00 0.57 -22.00
N ILE A 146 28.72 -0.64 -21.52
CA ILE A 146 27.70 -1.53 -22.11
C ILE A 146 26.27 -1.17 -21.61
N ASP A 147 26.11 -0.69 -20.37
CA ASP A 147 24.86 -0.12 -19.84
C ASP A 147 24.39 1.09 -20.69
N GLU A 148 25.35 1.94 -21.08
CA GLU A 148 25.20 3.08 -21.98
C GLU A 148 25.08 2.70 -23.46
N LEU A 149 25.72 1.62 -23.93
CA LEU A 149 25.50 1.11 -25.30
C LEU A 149 24.06 0.62 -25.48
N LEU A 150 23.57 -0.21 -24.56
CA LEU A 150 22.34 -1.01 -24.76
C LEU A 150 21.03 -0.23 -24.64
N LEU A 151 21.04 0.99 -24.10
CA LEU A 151 19.88 1.92 -24.09
C LEU A 151 20.26 3.34 -24.56
N GLY A 152 21.43 3.48 -25.18
CA GLY A 152 22.06 4.76 -25.50
C GLY A 152 22.58 5.53 -24.27
N GLY A 153 23.67 6.29 -24.43
CA GLY A 153 24.20 7.18 -23.38
C GLY A 153 23.21 8.28 -22.94
N LYS A 154 22.18 8.54 -23.75
CA LYS A 154 20.96 9.28 -23.37
C LYS A 154 19.96 8.35 -22.66
N SER A 155 20.46 7.58 -21.70
CA SER A 155 19.79 6.43 -21.08
C SER A 155 18.41 6.80 -20.50
N PRO A 156 17.45 5.86 -20.42
CA PRO A 156 16.10 6.06 -19.88
C PRO A 156 15.99 6.50 -18.41
N ALA A 157 17.08 6.92 -17.74
CA ALA A 157 17.00 7.90 -16.68
C ALA A 157 16.16 9.14 -17.07
N ASN A 158 16.13 9.48 -18.37
CA ASN A 158 15.27 10.52 -18.97
C ASN A 158 13.92 10.02 -19.52
N VAL A 159 13.67 8.70 -19.60
CA VAL A 159 12.35 8.19 -19.96
C VAL A 159 11.40 8.42 -18.77
N PRO A 160 10.16 8.89 -19.00
CA PRO A 160 9.17 9.01 -17.94
C PRO A 160 8.82 7.62 -17.37
N LEU A 161 8.21 7.59 -16.18
CA LEU A 161 7.75 6.36 -15.55
C LEU A 161 6.94 5.54 -16.56
N ILE A 162 7.11 4.22 -16.63
CA ILE A 162 6.64 3.38 -17.75
C ILE A 162 5.11 3.50 -17.93
N PHE A 163 4.37 3.72 -16.85
CA PHE A 163 2.93 4.00 -16.82
C PHE A 163 2.52 5.45 -17.20
N SER A 164 3.45 6.27 -17.69
CA SER A 164 3.27 7.69 -18.02
C SER A 164 3.96 8.12 -19.33
N ILE A 165 4.36 7.16 -20.17
CA ILE A 165 4.96 7.41 -21.49
C ILE A 165 3.96 8.15 -22.39
N SER A 166 4.37 9.28 -22.95
CA SER A 166 3.53 10.14 -23.80
C SER A 166 3.45 9.63 -25.26
N GLU A 167 2.52 10.19 -26.06
CA GLU A 167 2.50 9.92 -27.50
C GLU A 167 3.73 10.49 -28.22
N ASP A 168 4.26 11.65 -27.80
CA ASP A 168 5.51 12.20 -28.35
C ASP A 168 6.72 11.29 -28.06
N SER A 169 6.68 10.55 -26.95
CA SER A 169 7.69 9.55 -26.62
C SER A 169 7.62 8.30 -27.51
N ARG A 170 6.51 8.08 -28.24
CA ARG A 170 6.33 6.94 -29.14
C ARG A 170 7.38 6.89 -30.22
N GLU A 171 7.47 7.95 -31.01
CA GLU A 171 8.29 7.96 -32.22
C GLU A 171 9.76 7.77 -31.87
N SER A 172 10.22 8.38 -30.77
CA SER A 172 11.57 8.16 -30.25
C SER A 172 11.83 6.73 -29.75
N ILE A 173 10.83 6.01 -29.20
CA ILE A 173 10.99 4.62 -28.73
C ILE A 173 10.92 3.64 -29.92
N ASP A 174 10.06 3.91 -30.90
CA ASP A 174 9.89 3.07 -32.09
C ASP A 174 11.10 3.19 -33.04
N GLU A 175 11.75 4.36 -33.15
CA GLU A 175 12.95 4.53 -33.96
C GLU A 175 14.21 3.89 -33.34
N THR A 176 14.41 3.94 -32.02
CA THR A 176 15.61 3.33 -31.39
C THR A 176 15.40 1.85 -31.06
N GLY A 177 14.27 1.48 -30.46
CA GLY A 177 14.10 0.18 -29.81
C GLY A 177 14.15 -1.02 -30.76
N ILE A 178 13.81 -0.84 -32.04
CA ILE A 178 13.89 -1.90 -33.06
C ILE A 178 15.35 -2.27 -33.37
N LEU A 179 16.28 -1.31 -33.31
CA LEU A 179 17.71 -1.58 -33.46
C LEU A 179 18.27 -2.29 -32.23
N ASP A 180 17.93 -1.80 -31.04
CA ASP A 180 18.53 -2.23 -29.77
C ASP A 180 18.11 -3.65 -29.35
N GLU A 181 16.86 -4.08 -29.60
CA GLU A 181 16.41 -5.45 -29.32
C GLU A 181 17.25 -6.49 -30.08
N SER A 182 17.53 -6.25 -31.36
CA SER A 182 18.30 -7.17 -32.21
C SER A 182 19.78 -7.29 -31.79
N HIS A 183 20.36 -6.20 -31.27
CA HIS A 183 21.74 -6.17 -30.78
C HIS A 183 21.85 -6.77 -29.37
N THR A 184 20.86 -6.53 -28.51
CA THR A 184 20.78 -7.15 -27.17
C THR A 184 20.76 -8.68 -27.27
N ILE A 185 19.90 -9.24 -28.15
CA ILE A 185 19.84 -10.69 -28.42
C ILE A 185 21.16 -11.22 -29.01
N SER A 186 21.83 -10.44 -29.86
CA SER A 186 23.11 -10.83 -30.46
C SER A 186 24.25 -10.87 -29.42
N LEU A 187 24.27 -9.92 -28.48
CA LEU A 187 25.22 -9.86 -27.37
C LEU A 187 24.93 -10.95 -26.32
N GLU A 188 23.66 -11.14 -25.93
CA GLU A 188 23.19 -12.22 -25.05
C GLU A 188 23.66 -13.58 -25.56
N LYS A 189 23.46 -13.84 -26.86
CA LYS A 189 23.97 -15.04 -27.53
C LYS A 189 25.50 -15.10 -27.53
N PHE A 190 26.21 -14.02 -27.88
CA PHE A 190 27.67 -14.01 -27.89
C PHE A 190 28.27 -14.38 -26.52
N ILE A 191 27.68 -13.90 -25.41
CA ILE A 191 28.17 -14.21 -24.06
C ILE A 191 27.72 -15.60 -23.58
N THR A 192 26.65 -16.16 -24.16
CA THR A 192 26.11 -17.49 -23.81
C THR A 192 26.77 -18.63 -24.60
N ASP A 193 27.09 -18.42 -25.88
CA ASP A 193 27.79 -19.37 -26.76
C ASP A 193 29.25 -19.62 -26.32
N LYS A 194 29.77 -18.84 -25.35
CA LYS A 194 31.09 -19.01 -24.75
C LYS A 194 30.99 -19.72 -23.41
N GLU A 195 31.71 -20.83 -23.24
CA GLU A 195 31.80 -21.60 -21.99
C GLU A 195 32.64 -20.90 -20.90
N GLN A 196 32.27 -19.66 -20.56
CA GLN A 196 33.04 -18.73 -19.72
C GLN A 196 32.23 -18.26 -18.50
N SER A 197 31.14 -18.96 -18.18
CA SER A 197 30.28 -18.75 -17.01
C SER A 197 31.00 -18.83 -15.65
N GLY A 198 32.26 -19.29 -15.61
CA GLY A 198 33.12 -19.22 -14.42
C GLY A 198 33.73 -17.83 -14.14
N ILE A 199 33.68 -16.88 -15.09
CA ILE A 199 34.27 -15.54 -14.90
C ILE A 199 33.23 -14.61 -14.27
N ARG A 200 33.46 -14.18 -13.01
CA ARG A 200 32.49 -13.41 -12.21
C ARG A 200 31.97 -12.12 -12.87
N TRP A 201 32.82 -11.36 -13.55
CA TRP A 201 32.38 -10.14 -14.24
C TRP A 201 31.60 -10.44 -15.52
N VAL A 202 31.85 -11.58 -16.17
CA VAL A 202 31.05 -12.04 -17.32
C VAL A 202 29.66 -12.47 -16.86
N GLN A 203 29.51 -13.10 -15.68
CA GLN A 203 28.18 -13.32 -15.08
C GLN A 203 27.43 -12.02 -14.79
N SER A 204 28.15 -10.98 -14.36
CA SER A 204 27.56 -9.65 -14.08
C SER A 204 27.08 -9.00 -15.39
N LEU A 205 27.87 -9.13 -16.47
CA LEU A 205 27.50 -8.71 -17.82
C LEU A 205 26.30 -9.51 -18.37
N GLN A 206 26.23 -10.83 -18.15
CA GLN A 206 25.08 -11.66 -18.54
C GLN A 206 23.79 -11.14 -17.89
N ARG A 207 23.79 -10.91 -16.58
CA ARG A 207 22.64 -10.36 -15.83
C ARG A 207 22.25 -8.95 -16.29
N LEU A 208 23.24 -8.11 -16.62
CA LEU A 208 23.00 -6.78 -17.18
C LEU A 208 22.28 -6.88 -18.53
N VAL A 209 22.77 -7.72 -19.45
CA VAL A 209 22.19 -7.90 -20.79
C VAL A 209 20.79 -8.53 -20.71
N GLU A 210 20.58 -9.51 -19.83
CA GLU A 210 19.26 -10.10 -19.56
C GLU A 210 18.28 -9.05 -19.00
N PHE A 211 18.71 -8.23 -18.04
CA PHE A 211 17.92 -7.09 -17.55
C PHE A 211 17.56 -6.12 -18.68
N LYS A 212 18.50 -5.79 -19.59
CA LYS A 212 18.21 -4.92 -20.74
C LYS A 212 17.18 -5.54 -21.69
N ARG A 213 17.29 -6.84 -22.00
CA ARG A 213 16.29 -7.56 -22.79
C ARG A 213 14.91 -7.47 -22.16
N LEU A 214 14.81 -7.74 -20.86
CA LEU A 214 13.56 -7.66 -20.10
C LEU A 214 13.01 -6.23 -20.01
N TYR A 215 13.88 -5.23 -19.82
CA TYR A 215 13.52 -3.81 -19.80
C TYR A 215 12.90 -3.36 -21.14
N MET A 216 13.51 -3.73 -22.27
CA MET A 216 12.97 -3.44 -23.60
C MET A 216 11.65 -4.17 -23.86
N VAL A 217 11.50 -5.42 -23.39
CA VAL A 217 10.22 -6.13 -23.44
C VAL A 217 9.15 -5.43 -22.58
N PHE A 218 9.47 -4.99 -21.36
CA PHE A 218 8.55 -4.27 -20.49
C PHE A 218 8.10 -2.94 -21.09
N LEU A 219 9.03 -2.12 -21.60
CA LEU A 219 8.71 -0.90 -22.35
C LEU A 219 7.77 -1.21 -23.51
N ARG A 220 8.15 -2.13 -24.41
CA ARG A 220 7.35 -2.47 -25.58
C ARG A 220 5.98 -3.03 -25.21
N ARG A 221 5.86 -3.81 -24.12
CA ARG A 221 4.59 -4.40 -23.69
C ARG A 221 3.66 -3.38 -23.03
N SER A 222 4.16 -2.54 -22.13
CA SER A 222 3.37 -1.42 -21.59
C SER A 222 2.99 -0.44 -22.70
N TYR A 223 3.89 -0.16 -23.64
CA TYR A 223 3.62 0.79 -24.71
C TYR A 223 2.57 0.30 -25.74
N TYR A 224 2.74 -0.91 -26.29
CA TYR A 224 1.87 -1.43 -27.36
C TYR A 224 0.59 -2.12 -26.88
N TYR A 225 0.61 -2.71 -25.68
CA TYR A 225 -0.46 -3.57 -25.18
C TYR A 225 -1.01 -3.11 -23.83
N GLN A 226 -0.38 -2.12 -23.19
CA GLN A 226 -0.72 -1.57 -21.86
C GLN A 226 -0.68 -2.61 -20.71
N ILE A 227 -0.27 -3.84 -21.03
CA ILE A 227 -0.35 -5.04 -20.20
C ILE A 227 0.97 -5.79 -20.34
N ILE A 228 1.54 -6.17 -19.21
CA ILE A 228 2.74 -7.02 -19.15
C ILE A 228 2.29 -8.42 -18.71
N GLU A 229 2.62 -9.43 -19.51
CA GLU A 229 2.20 -10.82 -19.29
C GLU A 229 2.95 -11.47 -18.11
N THR A 230 2.31 -12.46 -17.46
CA THR A 230 2.87 -13.20 -16.32
C THR A 230 4.26 -13.78 -16.61
N GLU A 231 4.52 -14.18 -17.85
CA GLU A 231 5.80 -14.75 -18.27
C GLU A 231 6.97 -13.76 -18.06
N HIS A 232 6.83 -12.53 -18.55
CA HIS A 232 7.90 -11.52 -18.45
C HIS A 232 8.13 -11.07 -17.00
N ILE A 233 7.06 -11.00 -16.20
CA ILE A 233 7.14 -10.78 -14.74
C ILE A 233 7.89 -11.93 -14.06
N THR A 234 7.62 -13.18 -14.44
CA THR A 234 8.29 -14.36 -13.86
C THR A 234 9.76 -14.43 -14.27
N GLN A 235 10.11 -14.07 -15.52
CA GLN A 235 11.51 -13.95 -15.96
C GLN A 235 12.26 -12.88 -15.16
N LEU A 236 11.64 -11.70 -14.96
CA LEU A 236 12.26 -10.62 -14.18
C LEU A 236 12.36 -10.96 -12.68
N GLN A 237 11.39 -11.66 -12.10
CA GLN A 237 11.49 -12.14 -10.72
C GLN A 237 12.65 -13.13 -10.56
N ALA A 238 12.82 -14.08 -11.48
CA ALA A 238 13.94 -15.02 -11.42
C ALA A 238 15.30 -14.31 -11.45
N LEU A 239 15.43 -13.23 -12.22
CA LEU A 239 16.63 -12.39 -12.23
C LEU A 239 16.81 -11.61 -10.91
N ILE A 240 15.74 -11.06 -10.33
CA ILE A 240 15.75 -10.42 -9.01
C ILE A 240 16.18 -11.41 -7.92
N ASP A 241 15.69 -12.65 -7.96
CA ASP A 241 16.03 -13.70 -7.00
C ASP A 241 17.52 -14.08 -7.11
N ILE A 242 18.05 -14.23 -8.33
CA ILE A 242 19.47 -14.49 -8.60
C ILE A 242 20.36 -13.33 -8.10
N LEU A 243 19.95 -12.08 -8.34
CA LEU A 243 20.66 -10.90 -7.85
C LEU A 243 20.63 -10.81 -6.32
N SER A 244 19.48 -11.08 -5.70
CA SER A 244 19.27 -11.03 -4.25
C SER A 244 20.04 -12.11 -3.49
N GLN A 245 20.18 -13.31 -4.07
CA GLN A 245 20.95 -14.43 -3.52
C GLN A 245 22.47 -14.29 -3.69
N SER A 246 22.95 -13.30 -4.47
CA SER A 246 24.39 -13.14 -4.73
C SER A 246 25.14 -12.64 -3.48
N SER A 247 26.01 -13.51 -2.94
CA SER A 247 26.67 -13.33 -1.63
C SER A 247 27.86 -12.36 -1.63
N GLU A 248 28.41 -11.99 -2.79
CA GLU A 248 29.64 -11.21 -2.91
C GLU A 248 29.38 -9.85 -3.56
N ARG A 249 29.32 -8.77 -2.75
CA ARG A 249 28.95 -7.39 -3.16
C ARG A 249 27.69 -7.40 -4.06
N ARG A 250 26.50 -7.36 -3.43
CA ARG A 250 25.22 -7.13 -4.12
C ARG A 250 25.39 -6.07 -5.21
N ASP A 251 24.99 -6.38 -6.44
CA ASP A 251 24.88 -5.38 -7.50
C ASP A 251 23.63 -4.54 -7.24
N THR A 252 23.71 -3.69 -6.21
CA THR A 252 22.57 -2.96 -5.68
C THR A 252 21.97 -2.01 -6.70
N ALA A 253 22.77 -1.49 -7.64
CA ALA A 253 22.29 -0.66 -8.73
C ALA A 253 21.42 -1.47 -9.71
N LEU A 254 21.89 -2.63 -10.18
CA LEU A 254 21.13 -3.49 -11.07
C LEU A 254 19.90 -4.10 -10.37
N LEU A 255 20.03 -4.50 -9.11
CA LEU A 255 18.93 -5.02 -8.29
C LEU A 255 17.84 -3.97 -8.04
N THR A 256 18.23 -2.72 -7.71
CA THR A 256 17.26 -1.62 -7.55
C THR A 256 16.51 -1.36 -8.85
N ARG A 257 17.22 -1.24 -9.98
CA ARG A 257 16.59 -1.06 -11.31
C ARG A 257 15.68 -2.23 -11.71
N ALA A 258 16.01 -3.46 -11.33
CA ALA A 258 15.17 -4.63 -11.60
C ALA A 258 13.89 -4.64 -10.76
N ILE A 259 13.98 -4.31 -9.46
CA ILE A 259 12.82 -4.18 -8.56
C ILE A 259 11.96 -2.97 -8.96
N GLU A 260 12.56 -1.84 -9.32
CA GLU A 260 11.87 -0.67 -9.87
C GLU A 260 11.07 -1.05 -11.13
N LEU A 261 11.69 -1.79 -12.06
CA LEU A 261 11.04 -2.27 -13.29
C LEU A 261 9.87 -3.22 -13.01
N ILE A 262 10.02 -4.20 -12.11
CA ILE A 262 8.94 -5.15 -11.82
C ILE A 262 7.77 -4.45 -11.12
N LEU A 263 8.04 -3.52 -10.20
CA LEU A 263 7.02 -2.69 -9.55
C LEU A 263 6.30 -1.78 -10.54
N GLN A 264 7.00 -1.12 -11.46
CA GLN A 264 6.37 -0.37 -12.56
C GLN A 264 5.53 -1.27 -13.47
N GLY A 265 5.92 -2.53 -13.67
CA GLY A 265 5.13 -3.52 -14.42
C GLY A 265 3.86 -3.97 -13.69
N PHE A 266 3.92 -4.17 -12.37
CA PHE A 266 2.75 -4.42 -11.54
C PHE A 266 1.80 -3.21 -11.53
N LEU A 267 2.33 -1.98 -11.44
CA LEU A 267 1.55 -0.75 -11.57
C LEU A 267 0.85 -0.66 -12.93
N SER A 268 1.57 -0.82 -14.06
CA SER A 268 0.96 -0.80 -15.40
C SER A 268 -0.20 -1.81 -15.52
N ASN A 269 -0.05 -3.01 -14.98
CA ASN A 269 -1.12 -4.02 -14.95
C ASN A 269 -2.30 -3.61 -14.08
N PHE A 270 -2.07 -3.03 -12.89
CA PHE A 270 -3.13 -2.55 -11.99
C PHE A 270 -3.92 -1.39 -12.58
N LEU A 271 -3.27 -0.44 -13.26
CA LEU A 271 -3.93 0.72 -13.87
C LEU A 271 -4.88 0.32 -15.02
N VAL A 272 -4.61 -0.81 -15.69
CA VAL A 272 -5.38 -1.28 -16.86
C VAL A 272 -6.39 -2.37 -16.52
N LYS A 273 -6.17 -3.14 -15.45
CA LYS A 273 -7.05 -4.26 -15.04
C LYS A 273 -7.78 -4.04 -13.71
N GLY A 274 -7.46 -2.96 -12.99
CA GLY A 274 -7.87 -2.79 -11.60
C GLY A 274 -7.22 -3.81 -10.67
N ALA A 275 -7.90 -4.13 -9.57
CA ALA A 275 -7.43 -5.12 -8.61
C ALA A 275 -7.39 -6.54 -9.21
N SER A 276 -6.21 -7.18 -9.19
CA SER A 276 -6.06 -8.58 -9.59
C SER A 276 -6.18 -9.50 -8.38
N ASN A 277 -7.08 -10.49 -8.46
CA ASN A 277 -7.35 -11.46 -7.39
C ASN A 277 -6.34 -12.63 -7.35
N HIS A 278 -5.24 -12.56 -8.11
CA HIS A 278 -4.32 -13.68 -8.26
C HIS A 278 -3.20 -13.65 -7.20
N GLU A 279 -3.31 -14.53 -6.20
CA GLU A 279 -2.42 -14.67 -5.03
C GLU A 279 -0.90 -14.58 -5.34
N PHE A 280 -0.42 -15.30 -6.36
CA PHE A 280 0.99 -15.22 -6.83
C PHE A 280 1.45 -13.78 -7.15
N TYR A 281 0.59 -12.96 -7.78
CA TYR A 281 0.90 -11.56 -8.10
C TYR A 281 0.97 -10.71 -6.82
N ARG A 282 0.08 -10.94 -5.85
CA ARG A 282 0.09 -10.26 -4.54
C ARG A 282 1.41 -10.53 -3.82
N ASN A 283 1.77 -11.79 -3.65
CA ASN A 283 2.91 -12.18 -2.83
C ASN A 283 4.25 -11.69 -3.44
N GLN A 284 4.37 -11.67 -4.78
CA GLN A 284 5.51 -11.05 -5.47
C GLN A 284 5.51 -9.53 -5.35
N PHE A 285 4.36 -8.86 -5.47
CA PHE A 285 4.27 -7.40 -5.32
C PHE A 285 4.67 -6.96 -3.91
N GLU A 286 4.14 -7.61 -2.88
CA GLU A 286 4.45 -7.36 -1.47
C GLU A 286 5.95 -7.62 -1.16
N SER A 287 6.51 -8.72 -1.65
CA SER A 287 7.94 -9.04 -1.50
C SER A 287 8.85 -8.00 -2.15
N ASN A 288 8.53 -7.54 -3.37
CA ASN A 288 9.33 -6.54 -4.08
C ASN A 288 9.23 -5.13 -3.44
N ILE A 289 8.07 -4.76 -2.87
CA ILE A 289 7.96 -3.54 -2.05
C ILE A 289 8.90 -3.62 -0.85
N TYR A 290 8.86 -4.72 -0.10
CA TYR A 290 9.71 -4.91 1.08
C TYR A 290 11.20 -4.93 0.73
N HIS A 291 11.59 -5.56 -0.38
CA HIS A 291 12.96 -5.51 -0.88
C HIS A 291 13.40 -4.08 -1.24
N LEU A 292 12.56 -3.30 -1.94
CA LEU A 292 12.88 -1.90 -2.26
C LEU A 292 13.00 -1.04 -1.01
N GLN A 293 12.05 -1.15 -0.07
CA GLN A 293 12.10 -0.45 1.22
C GLN A 293 13.38 -0.77 2.01
N THR A 294 13.80 -2.05 2.04
CA THR A 294 15.05 -2.47 2.68
C THR A 294 16.27 -1.84 2.01
N ILE A 295 16.35 -1.90 0.68
CA ILE A 295 17.49 -1.37 -0.09
C ILE A 295 17.55 0.17 -0.02
N ALA A 296 16.40 0.85 0.03
CA ALA A 296 16.32 2.29 0.23
C ALA A 296 16.70 2.69 1.67
N ALA A 297 16.28 1.94 2.69
CA ALA A 297 16.67 2.20 4.09
C ALA A 297 18.20 2.18 4.27
N ASP A 298 18.89 1.26 3.60
CA ASP A 298 20.35 1.14 3.60
C ASP A 298 21.08 2.25 2.78
N SER A 299 20.37 3.10 2.02
CA SER A 299 21.00 4.05 1.07
C SER A 299 20.33 5.42 0.98
N LEU A 300 20.96 6.44 1.56
CA LEU A 300 20.53 7.84 1.49
C LEU A 300 20.37 8.34 0.05
N ALA A 301 21.21 7.90 -0.88
CA ALA A 301 21.14 8.30 -2.29
C ALA A 301 19.85 7.80 -2.97
N LEU A 302 19.31 6.64 -2.55
CA LEU A 302 18.05 6.11 -3.05
C LEU A 302 16.84 6.78 -2.38
N GLN A 303 16.95 7.17 -1.10
CA GLN A 303 15.93 7.96 -0.39
C GLN A 303 15.75 9.37 -0.99
N GLN A 304 16.78 9.89 -1.65
CA GLN A 304 16.78 11.18 -2.35
C GLN A 304 16.28 11.09 -3.80
N ASP A 305 16.08 9.89 -4.36
CA ASP A 305 15.48 9.72 -5.69
C ASP A 305 13.96 9.83 -5.62
N SER A 306 13.41 11.00 -5.94
CA SER A 306 11.96 11.25 -5.93
C SER A 306 11.17 10.34 -6.88
N LYS A 307 11.76 9.84 -7.99
CA LYS A 307 11.09 8.87 -8.89
C LYS A 307 10.97 7.51 -8.22
N LEU A 308 12.06 7.01 -7.64
CA LEU A 308 12.10 5.73 -6.95
C LEU A 308 11.17 5.74 -5.72
N MET A 309 11.19 6.83 -4.95
CA MET A 309 10.31 7.02 -3.80
C MET A 309 8.84 7.15 -4.22
N LEU A 310 8.52 7.84 -5.33
CA LEU A 310 7.16 7.86 -5.89
C LEU A 310 6.67 6.43 -6.23
N ILE A 311 7.50 5.61 -6.89
CA ILE A 311 7.14 4.22 -7.20
C ILE A 311 6.92 3.42 -5.91
N MET A 312 7.84 3.52 -4.95
CA MET A 312 7.77 2.81 -3.67
C MET A 312 6.50 3.14 -2.88
N HIS A 313 6.19 4.43 -2.71
CA HIS A 313 5.03 4.90 -1.97
C HIS A 313 3.71 4.61 -2.72
N LEU A 314 3.67 4.79 -4.04
CA LEU A 314 2.49 4.44 -4.84
C LEU A 314 2.19 2.92 -4.76
N CYS A 315 3.20 2.07 -4.87
CA CYS A 315 3.04 0.63 -4.71
C CYS A 315 2.57 0.24 -3.30
N SER A 316 3.15 0.85 -2.26
CA SER A 316 2.80 0.61 -0.86
C SER A 316 1.35 1.04 -0.56
N GLY A 317 0.96 2.24 -1.01
CA GLY A 317 -0.42 2.74 -0.90
C GLY A 317 -1.42 1.87 -1.64
N ILE A 318 -1.10 1.43 -2.86
CA ILE A 318 -1.91 0.46 -3.64
C ILE A 318 -1.98 -0.90 -2.95
N ASN A 319 -1.01 -1.28 -2.11
CA ASN A 319 -1.08 -2.51 -1.31
C ASN A 319 -2.02 -2.39 -0.12
N TYR A 320 -2.02 -1.23 0.56
CA TYR A 320 -2.98 -0.95 1.62
C TYR A 320 -4.40 -0.68 1.11
N LEU A 321 -4.61 -0.34 -0.16
CA LEU A 321 -5.94 -0.14 -0.74
C LEU A 321 -6.82 -1.41 -0.60
N PRO A 322 -8.12 -1.30 -0.26
CA PRO A 322 -9.07 -2.40 -0.37
C PRO A 322 -9.23 -2.85 -1.84
N ARG A 323 -9.19 -4.15 -2.12
CA ARG A 323 -9.04 -4.71 -3.49
C ARG A 323 -10.17 -5.62 -3.95
N CYS A 324 -10.59 -6.58 -3.13
CA CYS A 324 -11.70 -7.50 -3.41
C CYS A 324 -12.19 -8.20 -2.13
N GLU A 325 -13.37 -8.84 -2.17
CA GLU A 325 -14.00 -9.47 -1.00
C GLU A 325 -13.13 -10.55 -0.36
N ARG A 326 -12.31 -11.25 -1.14
CA ARG A 326 -11.37 -12.25 -0.62
C ARG A 326 -10.29 -11.65 0.31
N TYR A 327 -9.95 -10.36 0.21
CA TYR A 327 -9.07 -9.71 1.21
C TYR A 327 -9.79 -9.54 2.56
N ASP A 328 -11.07 -9.12 2.53
CA ASP A 328 -11.88 -8.99 3.75
C ASP A 328 -12.05 -10.38 4.41
N GLU A 329 -12.28 -11.44 3.61
CA GLU A 329 -12.40 -12.81 4.08
C GLU A 329 -11.07 -13.39 4.60
N GLU A 330 -9.95 -13.18 3.93
CA GLU A 330 -8.64 -13.67 4.39
C GLU A 330 -8.23 -13.01 5.72
N GLU A 331 -8.46 -11.71 5.89
CA GLU A 331 -8.25 -11.02 7.18
C GLU A 331 -9.21 -11.54 8.28
N GLU A 332 -10.48 -11.84 7.96
CA GLU A 332 -11.42 -12.43 8.93
C GLU A 332 -11.04 -13.88 9.32
N ASN A 333 -10.35 -14.64 8.45
CA ASN A 333 -9.90 -16.02 8.73
C ASN A 333 -8.53 -16.11 9.46
N GLU A 334 -7.57 -15.21 9.20
CA GLU A 334 -6.28 -15.23 9.92
C GLU A 334 -6.41 -14.87 11.41
N LEU A 335 -7.50 -14.20 11.79
CA LEU A 335 -7.79 -13.76 13.16
C LEU A 335 -8.40 -14.83 14.09
N ASP A 336 -8.61 -16.06 13.62
CA ASP A 336 -9.29 -17.15 14.34
C ASP A 336 -8.63 -17.57 15.69
N ASN A 337 -7.48 -16.99 16.04
CA ASN A 337 -6.76 -17.23 17.30
C ASN A 337 -6.77 -16.05 18.30
N GLN A 338 -7.35 -14.88 18.00
CA GLN A 338 -7.44 -13.76 18.96
C GLN A 338 -8.45 -12.63 18.63
N ASP A 339 -9.44 -12.43 19.53
CA ASP A 339 -10.36 -11.28 19.64
C ASP A 339 -10.94 -10.70 18.32
N VAL A 340 -11.55 -11.59 17.54
CA VAL A 340 -12.11 -11.39 16.19
C VAL A 340 -13.00 -10.15 16.03
N GLY A 341 -13.75 -9.74 17.06
CA GLY A 341 -14.69 -8.60 16.95
C GLY A 341 -14.04 -7.21 17.00
N SER A 342 -12.87 -7.06 17.64
CA SER A 342 -12.23 -5.76 17.76
C SER A 342 -11.25 -5.48 16.62
N ASN A 343 -10.37 -6.46 16.37
CA ASN A 343 -9.15 -6.31 15.60
C ASN A 343 -9.40 -5.96 14.12
N THR A 344 -10.40 -6.54 13.46
CA THR A 344 -10.66 -6.28 12.04
C THR A 344 -10.97 -4.81 11.73
N LEU A 345 -11.62 -4.08 12.66
CA LEU A 345 -11.92 -2.66 12.44
C LEU A 345 -10.69 -1.77 12.68
N THR A 346 -9.85 -2.09 13.69
CA THR A 346 -8.57 -1.38 13.86
C THR A 346 -7.64 -1.67 12.68
N ASN A 347 -7.52 -2.92 12.25
CA ASN A 347 -6.75 -3.31 11.07
C ASN A 347 -7.22 -2.55 9.81
N PHE A 348 -8.52 -2.50 9.54
CA PHE A 348 -9.08 -1.71 8.43
C PHE A 348 -8.75 -0.21 8.56
N VAL A 349 -8.94 0.39 9.74
CA VAL A 349 -8.69 1.81 9.98
C VAL A 349 -7.20 2.16 9.85
N ASP A 350 -6.31 1.33 10.40
CA ASP A 350 -4.87 1.49 10.33
C ASP A 350 -4.35 1.24 8.91
N ARG A 351 -4.93 0.27 8.19
CA ARG A 351 -4.70 0.04 6.74
C ARG A 351 -5.11 1.25 5.90
N ILE A 352 -6.27 1.86 6.15
CA ILE A 352 -6.69 3.10 5.47
C ILE A 352 -5.80 4.30 5.87
N SER A 353 -5.36 4.38 7.12
CA SER A 353 -4.39 5.39 7.60
C SER A 353 -3.04 5.28 6.88
N ASN A 354 -2.50 4.07 6.78
CA ASN A 354 -1.27 3.78 6.03
C ASN A 354 -1.45 4.09 4.55
N CYS A 355 -2.56 3.65 3.94
CA CYS A 355 -2.91 3.99 2.56
C CYS A 355 -2.89 5.52 2.32
N ARG A 356 -3.53 6.31 3.19
CA ARG A 356 -3.51 7.79 3.13
C ARG A 356 -2.08 8.34 3.20
N ASN A 357 -1.25 7.86 4.12
CA ASN A 357 0.11 8.35 4.34
C ASN A 357 1.03 8.05 3.14
N GLU A 358 0.92 6.84 2.59
CA GLU A 358 1.64 6.44 1.38
C GLU A 358 1.21 7.29 0.17
N PHE A 359 -0.09 7.48 -0.05
CA PHE A 359 -0.59 8.30 -1.16
C PHE A 359 -0.27 9.80 -0.99
N LEU A 360 -0.26 10.34 0.23
CA LEU A 360 0.21 11.70 0.51
C LEU A 360 1.71 11.86 0.21
N THR A 361 2.52 10.85 0.57
CA THR A 361 3.96 10.89 0.30
C THR A 361 4.25 10.73 -1.20
N ALA A 362 3.50 9.88 -1.89
CA ALA A 362 3.51 9.78 -3.36
C ALA A 362 3.12 11.11 -4.02
N LEU A 363 2.08 11.81 -3.52
CA LEU A 363 1.70 13.13 -4.01
C LEU A 363 2.86 14.14 -3.86
N ASN A 364 3.48 14.20 -2.67
CA ASN A 364 4.65 15.06 -2.43
C ASN A 364 5.81 14.75 -3.38
N LYS A 365 6.15 13.47 -3.58
CA LYS A 365 7.22 13.06 -4.51
C LYS A 365 6.91 13.36 -5.97
N LEU A 366 5.64 13.27 -6.37
CA LEU A 366 5.20 13.67 -7.71
C LEU A 366 5.34 15.18 -7.94
N TYR A 367 5.14 16.01 -6.91
CA TYR A 367 5.45 17.45 -6.95
C TYR A 367 6.96 17.73 -7.02
N GLU A 368 7.79 17.02 -6.24
CA GLU A 368 9.25 17.17 -6.29
C GLU A 368 9.85 16.90 -7.68
N ILE A 369 9.28 15.96 -8.44
CA ILE A 369 9.71 15.64 -9.81
C ILE A 369 9.40 16.80 -10.79
N GLY A 370 8.53 17.74 -10.42
CA GLY A 370 8.25 18.95 -11.20
C GLY A 370 7.57 18.66 -12.54
N LEU A 371 6.78 17.58 -12.63
CA LEU A 371 6.07 17.20 -13.86
C LEU A 371 5.15 18.34 -14.32
N SER A 372 5.49 18.95 -15.45
CA SER A 372 4.79 20.11 -16.01
C SER A 372 3.46 19.73 -16.66
N PHE A 373 2.47 19.39 -15.83
CA PHE A 373 1.12 19.07 -16.29
C PHE A 373 0.47 20.28 -16.97
N ASN A 374 -0.20 20.04 -18.11
CA ASN A 374 -1.13 21.02 -18.63
C ASN A 374 -2.33 21.12 -17.66
N PRO A 375 -2.62 22.28 -17.06
CA PRO A 375 -3.70 22.41 -16.08
C PRO A 375 -5.08 22.03 -16.65
N SER A 376 -5.28 22.09 -17.98
CA SER A 376 -6.54 21.64 -18.59
C SER A 376 -6.69 20.13 -18.74
N ASN A 377 -5.67 19.31 -18.43
CA ASN A 377 -5.78 17.84 -18.44
C ASN A 377 -4.79 17.17 -17.46
N LEU A 378 -5.24 16.86 -16.25
CA LEU A 378 -4.49 16.08 -15.26
C LEU A 378 -4.33 14.62 -15.72
N PRO A 379 -3.12 14.02 -15.70
CA PRO A 379 -2.92 12.62 -16.04
C PRO A 379 -3.66 11.66 -15.10
N GLY A 380 -4.03 10.48 -15.62
CA GLY A 380 -4.74 9.45 -14.86
C GLY A 380 -4.06 9.07 -13.54
N ILE A 381 -2.73 8.94 -13.54
CA ILE A 381 -1.94 8.61 -12.34
C ILE A 381 -2.10 9.67 -11.23
N TYR A 382 -2.20 10.95 -11.60
CA TYR A 382 -2.36 12.05 -10.65
C TYR A 382 -3.79 12.10 -10.11
N LYS A 383 -4.79 11.92 -10.99
CA LYS A 383 -6.20 11.77 -10.61
C LYS A 383 -6.43 10.59 -9.67
N LEU A 384 -5.71 9.48 -9.86
CA LEU A 384 -5.74 8.30 -8.99
C LEU A 384 -5.18 8.62 -7.60
N ILE A 385 -4.00 9.25 -7.54
CA ILE A 385 -3.35 9.64 -6.27
C ILE A 385 -4.23 10.59 -5.47
N LEU A 386 -4.80 11.64 -6.10
CA LEU A 386 -5.72 12.56 -5.44
C LEU A 386 -7.02 11.87 -4.98
N SER A 387 -7.66 11.07 -5.86
CA SER A 387 -8.89 10.34 -5.50
C SER A 387 -8.69 9.48 -4.26
N VAL A 388 -7.63 8.64 -4.22
CA VAL A 388 -7.39 7.76 -3.08
C VAL A 388 -6.98 8.56 -1.84
N PHE A 389 -6.19 9.62 -1.96
CA PHE A 389 -5.84 10.48 -0.83
C PHE A 389 -7.08 11.15 -0.19
N VAL A 390 -7.97 11.73 -0.98
CA VAL A 390 -9.21 12.37 -0.48
C VAL A 390 -10.15 11.31 0.11
N MET A 391 -10.38 10.20 -0.60
CA MET A 391 -11.29 9.13 -0.17
C MET A 391 -10.80 8.38 1.08
N THR A 392 -9.49 8.17 1.26
CA THR A 392 -8.95 7.62 2.51
C THR A 392 -9.02 8.63 3.64
N SER A 393 -8.75 9.91 3.38
CA SER A 393 -8.87 10.99 4.37
C SER A 393 -10.30 11.15 4.91
N MET A 394 -11.32 11.20 4.03
CA MET A 394 -12.72 11.40 4.44
C MET A 394 -13.23 10.26 5.33
N ILE A 395 -12.80 9.01 5.08
CA ILE A 395 -13.09 7.85 5.93
C ILE A 395 -12.52 8.05 7.34
N LEU A 396 -11.26 8.51 7.44
CA LEU A 396 -10.55 8.70 8.72
C LEU A 396 -11.09 9.90 9.53
N VAL A 397 -11.54 10.97 8.86
CA VAL A 397 -12.23 12.10 9.51
C VAL A 397 -13.44 11.61 10.31
N LYS A 398 -14.28 10.73 9.72
CA LYS A 398 -15.47 10.16 10.39
C LYS A 398 -15.12 9.06 11.40
N LEU A 399 -14.17 8.17 11.11
CA LEU A 399 -13.86 7.01 11.96
C LEU A 399 -12.92 7.31 13.14
N GLN A 400 -11.86 8.08 12.93
CA GLN A 400 -10.86 8.38 13.97
C GLN A 400 -11.01 9.78 14.59
N LYS A 401 -11.90 10.64 14.06
CA LYS A 401 -12.00 12.07 14.42
C LYS A 401 -10.71 12.86 14.19
N ILE A 402 -9.88 12.42 13.24
CA ILE A 402 -8.73 13.22 12.77
C ILE A 402 -9.31 14.40 11.98
N ASN A 403 -9.42 15.56 12.63
CA ASN A 403 -10.01 16.77 12.07
C ASN A 403 -9.00 17.53 11.18
N ILE A 404 -8.47 16.84 10.16
CA ILE A 404 -7.64 17.40 9.10
C ILE A 404 -8.42 17.20 7.80
N ASP A 405 -8.90 18.31 7.25
CA ASP A 405 -9.56 18.36 5.94
C ASP A 405 -8.50 18.15 4.82
N PRO A 406 -8.69 17.18 3.89
CA PRO A 406 -7.74 16.93 2.81
C PRO A 406 -7.51 18.15 1.90
N PHE A 407 -8.43 19.11 1.83
CA PHE A 407 -8.28 20.35 1.05
C PHE A 407 -7.49 21.45 1.79
N THR A 408 -7.02 21.19 3.01
CA THR A 408 -6.07 22.08 3.72
C THR A 408 -4.60 21.90 3.30
N PHE A 409 -4.28 20.85 2.53
CA PHE A 409 -2.92 20.59 2.04
C PHE A 409 -2.59 21.46 0.82
N GLU A 410 -1.41 22.08 0.81
CA GLU A 410 -0.93 22.94 -0.30
C GLU A 410 -0.92 22.19 -1.64
N GLN A 411 -0.47 20.94 -1.62
CA GLN A 411 -0.44 19.99 -2.74
C GLN A 411 -1.83 19.69 -3.33
N VAL A 412 -2.89 20.05 -2.62
CA VAL A 412 -4.27 19.89 -3.03
C VAL A 412 -4.79 21.26 -3.49
N GLN A 413 -4.54 22.31 -2.71
CA GLN A 413 -4.99 23.70 -2.99
C GLN A 413 -4.51 24.29 -4.32
N ILE A 414 -3.33 23.89 -4.83
CA ILE A 414 -2.80 24.32 -6.13
C ILE A 414 -3.78 24.06 -7.29
N HIS A 415 -4.71 23.11 -7.14
CA HIS A 415 -5.65 22.68 -8.19
C HIS A 415 -7.12 23.07 -7.97
N ASN A 416 -7.41 23.95 -7.00
CA ASN A 416 -8.77 24.40 -6.65
C ASN A 416 -9.65 24.85 -7.84
N SER A 417 -9.06 25.32 -8.95
CA SER A 417 -9.79 25.81 -10.12
C SER A 417 -10.16 24.73 -11.16
N LEU A 418 -9.90 23.44 -10.91
CA LEU A 418 -10.09 22.37 -11.88
C LEU A 418 -11.42 21.62 -11.67
N PRO A 419 -12.20 21.28 -12.73
CA PRO A 419 -13.48 20.59 -12.56
C PRO A 419 -13.38 19.23 -11.82
N PHE A 420 -12.27 18.52 -12.02
CA PHE A 420 -11.97 17.28 -11.29
C PHE A 420 -11.76 17.51 -9.79
N PHE A 421 -11.25 18.69 -9.39
CA PHE A 421 -11.08 19.06 -8.00
C PHE A 421 -12.43 19.32 -7.33
N GLN A 422 -13.29 20.12 -7.98
CA GLN A 422 -14.65 20.38 -7.50
C GLN A 422 -15.40 19.07 -7.25
N LEU A 423 -15.33 18.12 -8.19
CA LEU A 423 -15.95 16.81 -8.05
C LEU A 423 -15.43 16.00 -6.84
N LEU A 424 -14.14 16.11 -6.50
CA LEU A 424 -13.61 15.49 -5.27
C LEU A 424 -14.08 16.20 -4.00
N GLN A 425 -14.31 17.51 -4.05
CA GLN A 425 -14.91 18.26 -2.95
C GLN A 425 -16.39 17.93 -2.79
N ASP A 426 -17.16 17.83 -3.87
CA ASP A 426 -18.58 17.46 -3.85
C ASP A 426 -18.76 16.06 -3.22
N ILE A 427 -17.94 15.08 -3.63
CA ILE A 427 -17.86 13.74 -3.02
C ILE A 427 -17.55 13.79 -1.51
N TYR A 428 -16.62 14.67 -1.09
CA TYR A 428 -16.28 14.84 0.32
C TYR A 428 -17.44 15.45 1.12
N ASP A 429 -18.07 16.51 0.60
CA ASP A 429 -19.17 17.20 1.26
C ASP A 429 -20.41 16.29 1.36
N ASP A 430 -20.74 15.49 0.35
CA ASP A 430 -21.82 14.49 0.45
C ASP A 430 -21.49 13.35 1.41
N TRP A 431 -20.24 12.89 1.49
CA TRP A 431 -19.81 11.95 2.53
C TRP A 431 -19.88 12.56 3.94
N VAL A 432 -19.57 13.85 4.09
CA VAL A 432 -19.69 14.58 5.35
C VAL A 432 -21.16 14.76 5.75
N ASN A 433 -22.05 15.01 4.79
CA ASN A 433 -23.49 15.14 5.00
C ASN A 433 -24.26 13.80 5.05
N ILE A 434 -23.60 12.68 4.68
CA ILE A 434 -24.15 11.32 4.63
C ILE A 434 -25.31 11.22 3.59
N ASP A 435 -25.15 11.92 2.47
CA ASP A 435 -26.08 11.89 1.33
C ASP A 435 -25.62 10.85 0.30
N ILE A 436 -26.11 9.62 0.45
CA ILE A 436 -25.69 8.48 -0.39
C ILE A 436 -26.13 8.62 -1.85
N GLU A 437 -27.26 9.30 -2.11
CA GLU A 437 -27.81 9.44 -3.46
C GLU A 437 -26.93 10.36 -4.31
N LYS A 438 -26.52 11.51 -3.75
CA LYS A 438 -25.57 12.40 -4.42
C LYS A 438 -24.14 11.84 -4.43
N LEU A 439 -23.67 11.24 -3.32
CA LEU A 439 -22.37 10.55 -3.27
C LEU A 439 -22.24 9.47 -4.36
N TYR A 440 -23.30 8.70 -4.61
CA TYR A 440 -23.33 7.74 -5.72
C TYR A 440 -23.30 8.43 -7.08
N HIS A 441 -24.03 9.54 -7.27
CA HIS A 441 -24.02 10.30 -8.51
C HIS A 441 -22.62 10.84 -8.84
N ASP A 442 -21.92 11.41 -7.86
CA ASP A 442 -20.63 12.07 -8.11
C ASP A 442 -19.46 11.07 -8.18
N ILE A 443 -19.49 9.97 -7.44
CA ILE A 443 -18.66 8.79 -7.74
C ILE A 443 -18.96 8.28 -9.18
N SER A 444 -20.22 8.32 -9.60
CA SER A 444 -20.64 7.98 -10.97
C SER A 444 -20.33 9.06 -12.01
N ASN A 445 -19.81 10.23 -11.62
CA ASN A 445 -19.30 11.28 -12.52
C ASN A 445 -17.78 11.20 -12.75
N LEU A 446 -17.05 10.37 -11.98
CA LEU A 446 -15.60 10.16 -12.15
C LEU A 446 -15.23 9.51 -13.49
N ASP A 447 -13.99 9.72 -13.95
CA ASP A 447 -13.46 9.15 -15.20
C ASP A 447 -13.57 7.61 -15.23
N HIS A 448 -13.84 7.04 -16.41
CA HIS A 448 -13.92 5.58 -16.61
C HIS A 448 -12.66 4.84 -16.13
N PHE A 449 -11.49 5.45 -16.31
CA PHE A 449 -10.22 4.98 -15.77
C PHE A 449 -10.26 4.80 -14.24
N LEU A 450 -10.69 5.83 -13.49
CA LEU A 450 -10.76 5.76 -12.03
C LEU A 450 -11.79 4.73 -11.57
N LYS A 451 -12.95 4.66 -12.24
CA LYS A 451 -13.97 3.65 -11.97
C LYS A 451 -13.41 2.24 -12.13
N LEU A 452 -12.65 1.96 -13.19
CA LEU A 452 -12.02 0.66 -13.40
C LEU A 452 -10.94 0.34 -12.36
N THR A 453 -10.08 1.30 -12.01
CA THR A 453 -8.99 1.09 -11.05
C THR A 453 -9.48 0.97 -9.60
N LEU A 454 -10.55 1.69 -9.23
CA LEU A 454 -11.02 1.84 -7.84
C LEU A 454 -12.40 1.24 -7.56
N GLN A 455 -13.03 0.51 -8.50
CA GLN A 455 -14.43 0.03 -8.39
C GLN A 455 -14.78 -0.50 -6.99
N TYR A 456 -14.02 -1.48 -6.50
CA TYR A 456 -14.26 -2.12 -5.21
C TYR A 456 -14.12 -1.14 -4.02
N PHE A 457 -13.20 -0.18 -4.09
CA PHE A 457 -13.03 0.83 -3.05
C PHE A 457 -14.19 1.83 -3.05
N MET A 458 -14.70 2.20 -4.23
CA MET A 458 -15.93 3.00 -4.38
C MET A 458 -17.15 2.26 -3.81
N GLU A 459 -17.31 0.97 -4.11
CA GLU A 459 -18.36 0.11 -3.55
C GLU A 459 -18.28 0.04 -2.02
N LYS A 460 -17.06 -0.08 -1.45
CA LYS A 460 -16.86 -0.03 0.02
C LYS A 460 -17.19 1.31 0.63
N ILE A 461 -16.90 2.43 -0.04
CA ILE A 461 -17.31 3.77 0.40
C ILE A 461 -18.84 3.86 0.49
N LEU A 462 -19.56 3.35 -0.52
CA LEU A 462 -21.02 3.33 -0.52
C LEU A 462 -21.60 2.42 0.59
N GLN A 463 -21.05 1.22 0.79
CA GLN A 463 -21.43 0.32 1.90
C GLN A 463 -21.18 0.93 3.29
N LEU A 464 -20.07 1.67 3.45
CA LEU A 464 -19.78 2.40 4.68
C LEU A 464 -20.77 3.58 4.85
N SER A 465 -21.10 4.31 3.78
CA SER A 465 -22.06 5.42 3.82
C SER A 465 -23.47 4.96 4.20
N GLN A 466 -23.93 3.80 3.69
CA GLN A 466 -25.16 3.13 4.16
C GLN A 466 -25.11 2.79 5.65
N THR A 467 -23.99 2.24 6.12
CA THR A 467 -23.78 1.94 7.54
C THR A 467 -23.81 3.21 8.39
N MET A 468 -23.27 4.33 7.90
CA MET A 468 -23.33 5.64 8.56
C MET A 468 -24.76 6.20 8.60
N LYS A 469 -25.51 6.15 7.48
CA LYS A 469 -26.91 6.62 7.41
C LYS A 469 -27.79 5.85 8.41
N LEU A 470 -27.61 4.52 8.49
CA LEU A 470 -28.27 3.68 9.50
C LEU A 470 -28.03 4.19 10.93
N TRP A 471 -26.77 4.34 11.36
CA TRP A 471 -26.48 4.63 12.78
C TRP A 471 -26.61 6.10 13.18
N PHE A 472 -26.41 7.05 12.26
CA PHE A 472 -26.42 8.49 12.55
C PHE A 472 -27.71 9.20 12.15
N HIS A 473 -28.47 8.70 11.16
CA HIS A 473 -29.72 9.33 10.69
C HIS A 473 -30.97 8.50 10.93
N ILE A 474 -30.92 7.16 10.83
CA ILE A 474 -32.12 6.32 10.97
C ILE A 474 -32.32 5.87 12.43
N ALA A 475 -31.38 5.12 12.99
CA ALA A 475 -31.48 4.57 14.35
C ALA A 475 -31.80 5.61 15.47
N PRO A 476 -31.34 6.88 15.42
CA PRO A 476 -31.72 7.88 16.42
C PRO A 476 -33.13 8.45 16.27
N ASN A 477 -33.77 8.31 15.09
CA ASN A 477 -35.06 8.93 14.77
C ASN A 477 -36.25 7.96 14.80
N TYR A 478 -36.01 6.65 14.90
CA TYR A 478 -37.05 5.61 14.91
C TYR A 478 -36.91 4.68 16.11
N SER A 479 -37.90 4.63 17.02
CA SER A 479 -37.96 3.56 18.05
C SER A 479 -38.30 2.19 17.46
N CYS A 480 -38.95 2.15 16.28
CA CYS A 480 -39.21 0.96 15.50
C CYS A 480 -39.30 1.29 14.00
N ILE A 481 -38.77 0.44 13.14
CA ILE A 481 -38.86 0.51 11.67
C ILE A 481 -39.00 -0.91 11.10
N SER A 482 -39.63 -1.10 9.93
CA SER A 482 -39.55 -2.40 9.25
C SER A 482 -38.25 -2.55 8.46
N ILE A 483 -37.80 -3.78 8.25
CA ILE A 483 -36.64 -4.09 7.39
C ILE A 483 -36.88 -3.59 5.96
N ARG A 484 -38.14 -3.56 5.50
CA ARG A 484 -38.52 -2.99 4.21
C ARG A 484 -38.33 -1.48 4.16
N ASP A 485 -38.88 -0.72 5.12
CA ASP A 485 -38.76 0.74 5.12
C ASP A 485 -37.28 1.16 5.30
N LEU A 486 -36.49 0.36 6.03
CA LEU A 486 -35.05 0.53 6.15
C LEU A 486 -34.30 0.23 4.84
N SER A 487 -34.69 -0.83 4.11
CA SER A 487 -34.19 -1.13 2.76
C SER A 487 -34.49 0.01 1.78
N GLU A 488 -35.70 0.57 1.83
CA GLU A 488 -36.10 1.72 1.00
C GLU A 488 -35.30 2.98 1.36
N GLN A 489 -34.98 3.23 2.65
CA GLN A 489 -34.14 4.36 3.09
C GLN A 489 -32.62 4.19 2.86
N LEU A 490 -32.10 2.96 2.78
CA LEU A 490 -30.69 2.67 2.54
C LEU A 490 -30.36 2.48 1.04
N THR A 491 -31.37 2.33 0.19
CA THR A 491 -31.22 2.33 -1.27
C THR A 491 -30.83 3.71 -1.77
N TYR A 492 -29.89 3.77 -2.72
CA TYR A 492 -29.36 5.01 -3.31
C TYR A 492 -29.44 5.06 -4.85
N HIS A 493 -29.79 3.95 -5.51
CA HIS A 493 -30.02 3.88 -6.95
C HIS A 493 -31.04 2.80 -7.30
N GLU A 494 -31.80 2.96 -8.39
CA GLU A 494 -32.84 1.98 -8.78
C GLU A 494 -32.28 0.60 -9.14
N GLU A 495 -31.02 0.52 -9.59
CA GLU A 495 -30.35 -0.73 -9.91
C GLU A 495 -29.68 -1.39 -8.68
N HIS A 496 -29.42 -0.61 -7.62
CA HIS A 496 -28.75 -1.05 -6.39
C HIS A 496 -29.71 -0.99 -5.19
N LYS A 497 -30.83 -1.72 -5.29
CA LYS A 497 -31.83 -1.83 -4.21
C LYS A 497 -31.32 -2.75 -3.10
N VAL A 498 -31.22 -2.23 -1.89
CA VAL A 498 -30.72 -3.00 -0.74
C VAL A 498 -31.70 -4.11 -0.41
N THR A 499 -31.25 -5.35 -0.50
CA THR A 499 -32.07 -6.52 -0.18
C THR A 499 -32.30 -6.64 1.32
N ARG A 500 -33.36 -7.38 1.68
CA ARG A 500 -33.65 -7.77 3.08
C ARG A 500 -32.43 -8.38 3.77
N ASP A 501 -31.69 -9.23 3.07
CA ASP A 501 -30.60 -10.01 3.64
C ASP A 501 -29.30 -9.20 3.74
N GLU A 502 -29.08 -8.18 2.89
CA GLU A 502 -28.03 -7.17 3.09
C GLU A 502 -28.31 -6.29 4.32
N VAL A 503 -29.56 -5.83 4.51
CA VAL A 503 -29.95 -5.10 5.73
C VAL A 503 -29.68 -5.96 6.98
N LEU A 504 -30.06 -7.23 6.95
CA LEU A 504 -29.76 -8.18 8.03
C LEU A 504 -28.25 -8.43 8.18
N THR A 505 -27.47 -8.46 7.11
CA THR A 505 -26.00 -8.62 7.17
C THR A 505 -25.33 -7.42 7.85
N ILE A 506 -25.75 -6.19 7.54
CA ILE A 506 -25.27 -4.97 8.22
C ILE A 506 -25.59 -5.05 9.73
N LEU A 507 -26.82 -5.45 10.07
CA LEU A 507 -27.28 -5.55 11.46
C LEU A 507 -26.62 -6.71 12.23
N MET A 508 -26.39 -7.85 11.61
CA MET A 508 -25.73 -8.99 12.26
C MET A 508 -24.23 -8.75 12.42
N ARG A 509 -23.56 -8.15 11.42
CA ARG A 509 -22.16 -7.69 11.55
C ARG A 509 -22.00 -6.65 12.68
N SER A 510 -22.95 -5.73 12.84
CA SER A 510 -22.93 -4.74 13.92
C SER A 510 -23.13 -5.35 15.32
N ILE A 511 -24.01 -6.35 15.46
CA ILE A 511 -24.14 -7.18 16.69
C ILE A 511 -22.82 -7.91 16.98
N MET A 512 -22.27 -8.65 16.01
CA MET A 512 -21.07 -9.47 16.21
C MET A 512 -19.82 -8.65 16.54
N ARG A 513 -19.71 -7.43 16.00
CA ARG A 513 -18.60 -6.51 16.30
C ARG A 513 -18.77 -5.75 17.63
N GLY A 514 -19.92 -5.88 18.30
CA GLY A 514 -20.20 -5.23 19.61
C GLY A 514 -20.19 -3.69 19.60
N LYS A 515 -20.18 -3.08 18.41
CA LYS A 515 -19.90 -1.64 18.18
C LYS A 515 -21.14 -0.86 17.72
N ALA A 516 -22.33 -1.39 17.96
CA ALA A 516 -23.60 -0.71 17.70
C ALA A 516 -23.72 0.58 18.52
N ILE A 517 -23.85 1.73 17.84
CA ILE A 517 -23.94 3.06 18.47
C ILE A 517 -25.23 3.20 19.30
N VAL A 518 -26.31 2.55 18.85
CA VAL A 518 -27.61 2.46 19.52
C VAL A 518 -27.93 0.98 19.71
N TYR A 519 -28.45 0.58 20.86
CA TYR A 519 -28.95 -0.78 21.06
C TYR A 519 -30.18 -1.05 20.18
N TYR A 520 -30.34 -2.29 19.72
CA TYR A 520 -31.53 -2.71 18.98
C TYR A 520 -31.85 -4.19 19.18
N LYS A 521 -33.11 -4.53 18.85
CA LYS A 521 -33.58 -5.90 18.72
C LYS A 521 -34.21 -6.10 17.34
N ILE A 522 -33.85 -7.19 16.66
CA ILE A 522 -34.49 -7.66 15.43
C ILE A 522 -35.64 -8.62 15.79
N ASP A 523 -36.76 -8.47 15.12
CA ASP A 523 -37.90 -9.39 15.12
C ASP A 523 -38.06 -10.00 13.72
N PHE A 524 -37.50 -11.20 13.53
CA PHE A 524 -37.52 -11.94 12.27
C PHE A 524 -38.90 -12.54 11.90
N ILE A 525 -39.92 -12.44 12.77
CA ILE A 525 -41.27 -12.93 12.48
C ILE A 525 -42.09 -11.82 11.80
N ASN A 526 -41.92 -10.59 12.26
CA ASN A 526 -42.62 -9.42 11.74
C ASN A 526 -41.76 -8.54 10.81
N ASP A 527 -40.48 -8.91 10.60
CA ASP A 527 -39.46 -8.13 9.92
C ASP A 527 -39.37 -6.68 10.43
N LEU A 528 -39.34 -6.54 11.77
CA LEU A 528 -39.23 -5.27 12.49
C LEU A 528 -37.89 -5.13 13.23
N ILE A 529 -37.39 -3.91 13.33
CA ILE A 529 -36.20 -3.56 14.11
C ILE A 529 -36.60 -2.50 15.13
N TYR A 530 -36.38 -2.80 16.41
CA TYR A 530 -36.65 -1.89 17.52
C TYR A 530 -35.32 -1.31 18.01
N PHE A 531 -35.12 0.00 17.89
CA PHE A 531 -33.94 0.69 18.43
C PHE A 531 -34.21 1.20 19.86
N GLY A 532 -33.16 1.65 20.55
CA GLY A 532 -33.26 2.35 21.83
C GLY A 532 -33.09 1.47 23.07
N ASP A 533 -32.53 2.05 24.12
CA ASP A 533 -32.18 1.39 25.37
C ASP A 533 -33.41 0.92 26.17
N GLU A 534 -34.59 1.47 25.92
CA GLU A 534 -35.88 0.99 26.45
C GLU A 534 -36.19 -0.47 26.06
N ASN A 535 -35.56 -0.98 25.00
CA ASN A 535 -35.67 -2.36 24.55
C ASN A 535 -34.67 -3.32 25.23
N LYS A 536 -33.71 -2.81 26.03
CA LYS A 536 -32.81 -3.62 26.88
C LYS A 536 -33.55 -4.26 28.06
N ARG A 537 -34.36 -5.29 27.80
CA ARG A 537 -35.08 -6.03 28.84
C ARG A 537 -34.17 -7.12 29.44
N PRO A 538 -33.75 -7.04 30.73
CA PRO A 538 -32.97 -8.09 31.35
C PRO A 538 -33.80 -9.38 31.48
N LEU A 539 -33.25 -10.48 30.96
CA LEU A 539 -33.94 -11.76 30.79
C LEU A 539 -34.35 -12.45 32.10
N THR A 540 -33.71 -12.10 33.21
CA THR A 540 -34.20 -12.45 34.54
C THR A 540 -34.59 -11.22 35.35
N ARG A 541 -35.90 -10.98 35.47
CA ARG A 541 -36.45 -10.51 36.74
C ARG A 541 -36.30 -11.63 37.77
N LYS A 542 -35.09 -11.79 38.33
CA LYS A 542 -34.88 -12.50 39.59
C LYS A 542 -35.74 -11.79 40.63
N THR A 543 -36.93 -12.34 40.89
CA THR A 543 -37.85 -11.77 41.88
C THR A 543 -37.12 -11.69 43.21
N THR A 544 -37.12 -10.51 43.84
CA THR A 544 -36.42 -10.27 45.10
C THR A 544 -37.17 -10.90 46.29
N ARG A 545 -37.43 -12.21 46.20
CA ARG A 545 -37.69 -13.08 47.34
C ARG A 545 -36.34 -13.40 48.02
N ILE A 546 -35.67 -12.35 48.50
CA ILE A 546 -34.81 -12.53 49.67
C ILE A 546 -35.76 -12.90 50.80
N SER A 547 -35.49 -14.04 51.42
CA SER A 547 -36.42 -14.72 52.31
C SER A 547 -36.71 -13.94 53.58
N SER A 548 -37.95 -14.11 54.05
CA SER A 548 -38.33 -14.24 55.47
C SER A 548 -38.00 -13.13 56.45
N SER A 549 -39.04 -12.78 57.21
CA SER A 549 -39.01 -12.26 58.58
C SER A 549 -37.77 -12.65 59.42
N TYR A 550 -36.83 -11.72 59.56
CA TYR A 550 -36.05 -11.53 60.78
C TYR A 550 -35.69 -10.05 60.97
N GLN A 551 -35.72 -9.60 62.22
CA GLN A 551 -35.49 -8.23 62.68
C GLN A 551 -34.96 -8.32 64.13
N PRO A 552 -34.34 -7.28 64.72
CA PRO A 552 -33.21 -6.49 64.20
C PRO A 552 -32.02 -6.42 65.23
N TRP A 553 -31.33 -5.27 65.33
CA TRP A 553 -30.33 -4.81 66.34
C TRP A 553 -28.82 -5.07 66.13
N HIS A 554 -28.10 -3.96 65.85
CA HIS A 554 -26.66 -3.69 66.09
C HIS A 554 -25.61 -4.54 65.32
N LYS A 555 -24.38 -4.05 65.05
CA LYS A 555 -23.66 -2.84 65.51
C LYS A 555 -22.73 -2.30 64.40
N GLN A 556 -22.22 -1.07 64.55
CA GLN A 556 -21.33 -0.43 63.57
C GLN A 556 -19.91 -1.03 63.54
N ALA A 557 -19.34 -1.15 62.35
CA ALA A 557 -17.90 -1.09 62.09
C ALA A 557 -17.67 -0.59 60.64
N ASN A 558 -16.58 0.14 60.39
CA ASN A 558 -16.18 0.55 59.05
C ASN A 558 -15.35 -0.57 58.39
N VAL A 559 -15.44 -0.72 57.07
CA VAL A 559 -14.30 -0.93 56.15
C VAL A 559 -14.78 -0.79 54.70
N THR A 560 -13.91 -0.28 53.84
CA THR A 560 -14.08 -0.24 52.37
C THR A 560 -13.76 -1.60 51.75
N GLU A 561 -14.74 -2.26 51.11
CA GLU A 561 -14.61 -3.33 50.10
C GLU A 561 -15.98 -4.01 49.94
N LEU A 562 -16.83 -3.53 49.01
CA LEU A 562 -18.18 -4.11 48.78
C LEU A 562 -18.77 -3.80 47.38
N SER A 563 -17.92 -3.51 46.39
CA SER A 563 -18.32 -3.05 45.05
C SER A 563 -18.40 -4.14 43.97
N GLU A 564 -17.95 -5.37 44.24
CA GLU A 564 -17.82 -6.41 43.21
C GLU A 564 -18.99 -7.41 43.15
N GLU A 565 -19.78 -7.57 44.22
CA GLU A 565 -20.78 -8.64 44.32
C GLU A 565 -22.07 -8.40 43.50
N TYR A 566 -22.18 -7.26 42.80
CA TYR A 566 -23.33 -6.89 41.95
C TYR A 566 -23.12 -7.10 40.44
N MET A 567 -21.91 -7.44 39.97
CA MET A 567 -21.63 -7.56 38.52
C MET A 567 -22.18 -8.84 37.87
N ASN A 568 -22.42 -9.90 38.65
CA ASN A 568 -22.80 -11.22 38.12
C ASN A 568 -24.32 -11.42 37.94
N LEU A 569 -24.94 -10.58 37.08
CA LEU A 569 -26.27 -10.85 36.53
C LEU A 569 -26.16 -11.45 35.13
N GLU A 570 -26.69 -12.67 35.00
CA GLU A 570 -26.46 -13.59 33.89
C GLU A 570 -27.32 -13.23 32.65
N TYR A 571 -26.67 -12.85 31.54
CA TYR A 571 -27.32 -12.41 30.29
C TYR A 571 -27.41 -13.57 29.27
N ALA A 572 -28.58 -14.21 29.17
CA ALA A 572 -28.81 -15.36 28.30
C ALA A 572 -29.26 -14.96 26.87
N ASN A 573 -28.30 -14.57 26.02
CA ASN A 573 -28.57 -14.07 24.65
C ASN A 573 -29.51 -14.98 23.83
N ASP A 574 -30.62 -14.41 23.32
CA ASP A 574 -31.60 -15.07 22.43
C ASP A 574 -31.08 -15.26 20.98
N VAL A 575 -29.81 -14.92 20.73
CA VAL A 575 -28.95 -15.55 19.71
C VAL A 575 -27.67 -15.93 20.44
N SER A 576 -27.41 -17.23 20.58
CA SER A 576 -26.49 -17.75 21.61
C SER A 576 -25.01 -17.42 21.35
N VAL A 577 -24.53 -16.35 21.99
CA VAL A 577 -23.09 -16.08 22.19
C VAL A 577 -22.78 -16.24 23.68
N PHE A 578 -21.86 -17.15 24.01
CA PHE A 578 -21.35 -17.34 25.37
C PHE A 578 -20.28 -16.28 25.68
N SER A 579 -20.64 -15.24 26.44
CA SER A 579 -19.67 -14.37 27.09
C SER A 579 -19.19 -15.00 28.40
N ILE A 580 -18.24 -15.93 28.31
CA ILE A 580 -17.47 -16.40 29.47
C ILE A 580 -16.29 -15.45 29.66
N GLU A 581 -16.31 -14.64 30.72
CA GLU A 581 -15.08 -13.98 31.18
C GLU A 581 -14.01 -15.03 31.47
N THR A 582 -12.83 -14.87 30.88
CA THR A 582 -11.72 -15.83 30.95
C THR A 582 -10.99 -15.81 32.29
N ARG A 583 -11.72 -16.12 33.37
CA ARG A 583 -11.11 -16.52 34.65
C ARG A 583 -10.22 -17.73 34.42
N HIS A 584 -8.91 -17.55 34.49
CA HIS A 584 -7.90 -18.59 34.21
C HIS A 584 -8.13 -19.87 35.02
N ILE A 585 -8.74 -20.88 34.39
CA ILE A 585 -8.80 -22.23 34.93
C ILE A 585 -7.44 -22.89 34.70
N VAL A 586 -6.64 -22.99 35.76
CA VAL A 586 -5.40 -23.77 35.76
C VAL A 586 -5.73 -25.22 35.39
N ALA A 587 -5.01 -25.77 34.40
CA ALA A 587 -5.46 -26.86 33.52
C ALA A 587 -5.67 -28.26 34.15
N ASN A 588 -5.80 -28.38 35.47
CA ASN A 588 -5.93 -29.66 36.19
C ASN A 588 -7.37 -30.01 36.61
N SER A 589 -8.38 -29.16 36.38
CA SER A 589 -9.75 -29.38 36.91
C SER A 589 -10.76 -29.96 35.92
N ALA A 590 -10.46 -30.08 34.63
CA ALA A 590 -11.42 -30.52 33.61
C ALA A 590 -12.02 -31.91 33.92
N ASN A 591 -11.16 -32.88 34.28
CA ASN A 591 -11.62 -34.22 34.65
C ASN A 591 -12.44 -34.20 35.96
N SER A 592 -12.01 -33.47 36.99
CA SER A 592 -12.77 -33.36 38.23
C SER A 592 -14.13 -32.67 38.06
N PHE A 593 -14.25 -31.75 37.10
CA PHE A 593 -15.52 -31.13 36.75
C PHE A 593 -16.47 -32.15 36.08
N PHE A 594 -15.98 -32.91 35.10
CA PHE A 594 -16.80 -33.95 34.47
C PHE A 594 -17.17 -35.08 35.46
N ASP A 595 -16.26 -35.46 36.36
CA ASP A 595 -16.57 -36.43 37.41
C ASP A 595 -17.60 -35.90 38.43
N GLN A 596 -17.52 -34.63 38.85
CA GLN A 596 -18.55 -34.00 39.68
C GLN A 596 -19.93 -33.93 38.98
N VAL A 597 -19.97 -33.57 37.69
CA VAL A 597 -21.22 -33.55 36.90
C VAL A 597 -21.80 -34.96 36.75
N LYS A 598 -20.95 -35.99 36.62
CA LYS A 598 -21.33 -37.40 36.53
C LYS A 598 -21.81 -37.95 37.88
N GLN A 599 -21.19 -37.53 38.99
CA GLN A 599 -21.58 -37.89 40.35
C GLN A 599 -22.93 -37.25 40.72
N ASN A 600 -23.11 -35.94 40.49
CA ASN A 600 -24.39 -35.25 40.68
C ASN A 600 -25.54 -35.86 39.87
N ARG A 601 -25.26 -36.37 38.64
CA ARG A 601 -26.25 -37.10 37.83
C ARG A 601 -26.63 -38.46 38.44
N ASN A 602 -25.65 -39.21 38.96
CA ASN A 602 -25.92 -40.49 39.62
C ASN A 602 -26.74 -40.29 40.92
N ASP A 603 -26.43 -39.26 41.70
CA ASP A 603 -27.15 -38.95 42.94
C ASP A 603 -28.60 -38.53 42.69
N HIS A 604 -28.87 -37.79 41.59
CA HIS A 604 -30.24 -37.51 41.14
C HIS A 604 -31.01 -38.78 40.72
N TYR A 605 -30.36 -39.72 40.02
CA TYR A 605 -31.01 -40.98 39.63
C TYR A 605 -31.33 -41.89 40.82
N ASN A 606 -30.44 -41.94 41.82
CA ASN A 606 -30.64 -42.74 43.03
C ASN A 606 -31.80 -42.23 43.91
N HIS A 607 -32.17 -40.95 43.82
CA HIS A 607 -33.29 -40.37 44.59
C HIS A 607 -34.68 -40.67 44.02
N TYR A 608 -34.79 -41.10 42.75
CA TYR A 608 -36.08 -41.31 42.08
C TYR A 608 -36.68 -42.72 42.23
N ASN A 609 -35.94 -43.67 42.82
CA ASN A 609 -36.30 -45.09 42.80
C ASN A 609 -36.90 -45.62 44.14
N ASN A 610 -37.13 -44.74 45.13
CA ASN A 610 -37.79 -45.06 46.39
C ASN A 610 -38.88 -44.02 46.70
N ASN A 611 -40.15 -44.38 46.46
CA ASN A 611 -41.36 -44.06 47.24
C ASN A 611 -42.63 -44.00 46.38
N THR A 612 -43.23 -45.16 46.09
CA THR A 612 -44.62 -45.27 45.62
C THR A 612 -45.53 -45.75 46.76
N SER A 613 -46.22 -44.85 47.47
CA SER A 613 -47.39 -45.20 48.28
C SER A 613 -48.33 -44.02 48.53
N GLU A 614 -49.57 -44.16 48.05
CA GLU A 614 -50.82 -43.72 48.70
C GLU A 614 -51.16 -42.22 48.82
N THR A 615 -52.44 -42.00 49.16
CA THR A 615 -53.27 -40.79 49.01
C THR A 615 -54.08 -40.63 50.34
N PRO A 616 -54.96 -39.62 50.58
CA PRO A 616 -55.54 -38.66 49.65
C PRO A 616 -55.63 -37.19 50.11
N ASN A 617 -56.26 -36.40 49.24
CA ASN A 617 -56.42 -34.95 49.24
C ASN A 617 -57.54 -34.44 50.19
N VAL A 618 -57.77 -33.11 50.16
CA VAL A 618 -58.94 -32.30 50.59
C VAL A 618 -58.73 -31.44 51.85
N LYS A 619 -58.35 -30.16 51.65
CA LYS A 619 -58.84 -28.93 52.34
C LYS A 619 -58.02 -27.66 52.03
N GLN A 620 -57.91 -27.23 50.77
CA GLN A 620 -57.31 -25.89 50.48
C GLN A 620 -57.84 -25.13 49.24
N THR A 621 -58.68 -25.74 48.41
CA THR A 621 -59.22 -25.19 47.14
C THR A 621 -60.26 -24.08 47.27
N VAL A 622 -60.60 -23.60 48.48
CA VAL A 622 -61.76 -22.72 48.69
C VAL A 622 -61.41 -21.22 48.60
N ARG A 623 -60.12 -20.84 48.62
CA ARG A 623 -59.68 -19.42 48.66
C ARG A 623 -59.19 -18.84 47.33
N THR A 624 -58.78 -19.67 46.37
CA THR A 624 -58.34 -19.22 45.04
C THR A 624 -59.51 -18.67 44.23
N ASP A 625 -60.59 -19.44 44.22
CA ASP A 625 -61.73 -19.24 43.33
C ASP A 625 -62.46 -17.94 43.69
N GLN A 626 -62.62 -17.66 44.99
CA GLN A 626 -63.18 -16.39 45.49
C GLN A 626 -62.38 -15.16 45.03
N ILE A 627 -61.05 -15.27 44.92
CA ILE A 627 -60.20 -14.17 44.44
C ILE A 627 -60.33 -14.01 42.92
N GLN A 628 -60.46 -15.11 42.17
CA GLN A 628 -60.73 -15.04 40.72
C GLN A 628 -62.13 -14.46 40.43
N THR A 629 -63.17 -14.82 41.19
CA THR A 629 -64.50 -14.20 41.03
C THR A 629 -64.47 -12.69 41.28
N GLN A 630 -63.79 -12.24 42.34
CA GLN A 630 -63.66 -10.80 42.64
C GLN A 630 -62.83 -10.04 41.59
N LEU A 631 -61.82 -10.68 41.00
CA LEU A 631 -61.08 -10.11 39.86
C LEU A 631 -61.95 -10.03 38.61
N HIS A 632 -62.82 -11.01 38.36
CA HIS A 632 -63.74 -11.01 37.23
C HIS A 632 -64.85 -9.95 37.38
N GLU A 633 -65.44 -9.79 38.57
CA GLU A 633 -66.38 -8.69 38.85
C GLU A 633 -65.74 -7.32 38.64
N LYS A 634 -64.50 -7.11 39.12
CA LYS A 634 -63.79 -5.84 38.91
C LYS A 634 -63.43 -5.59 37.45
N TYR A 635 -63.13 -6.63 36.68
CA TYR A 635 -62.93 -6.53 35.24
C TYR A 635 -64.22 -6.10 34.53
N LEU A 636 -65.36 -6.72 34.85
CA LEU A 636 -66.66 -6.35 34.29
C LEU A 636 -67.06 -4.91 34.66
N GLN A 637 -66.83 -4.48 35.91
CA GLN A 637 -67.05 -3.08 36.32
C GLN A 637 -66.18 -2.09 35.52
N LEU A 638 -64.92 -2.44 35.22
CA LEU A 638 -64.04 -1.65 34.36
C LEU A 638 -64.54 -1.57 32.91
N VAL A 639 -65.06 -2.67 32.36
CA VAL A 639 -65.67 -2.70 31.03
C VAL A 639 -66.95 -1.84 30.97
N GLU A 640 -67.81 -1.92 31.99
CA GLU A 640 -69.04 -1.11 32.05
C GLU A 640 -68.73 0.40 32.16
N MET A 641 -67.74 0.78 32.99
CA MET A 641 -67.26 2.17 33.06
C MET A 641 -66.63 2.64 31.75
N ALA A 642 -65.85 1.79 31.07
CA ALA A 642 -65.31 2.12 29.75
C ALA A 642 -66.43 2.33 28.71
N ARG A 643 -67.48 1.50 28.73
CA ARG A 643 -68.65 1.64 27.84
C ARG A 643 -69.40 2.94 28.09
N MET A 644 -69.71 3.27 29.35
CA MET A 644 -70.36 4.54 29.71
C MET A 644 -69.50 5.76 29.34
N ASN A 645 -68.18 5.70 29.48
CA ASN A 645 -67.29 6.78 29.05
C ASN A 645 -67.31 6.98 27.52
N ILE A 646 -67.40 5.90 26.74
CA ILE A 646 -67.54 5.98 25.27
C ILE A 646 -68.92 6.56 24.88
N GLU A 647 -70.00 6.09 25.49
CA GLU A 647 -71.37 6.62 25.29
C GLU A 647 -71.46 8.11 25.68
N THR A 648 -70.75 8.52 26.73
CA THR A 648 -70.65 9.93 27.15
C THR A 648 -69.81 10.76 26.18
N PHE A 649 -68.75 10.20 25.58
CA PHE A 649 -67.97 10.89 24.55
C PHE A 649 -68.80 11.11 23.27
N GLN A 650 -69.53 10.09 22.83
CA GLN A 650 -70.35 10.12 21.62
C GLN A 650 -71.51 11.14 21.73
N SER A 651 -72.22 11.15 22.87
CA SER A 651 -73.30 12.12 23.12
C SER A 651 -72.80 13.58 23.27
N ASN A 652 -71.57 13.79 23.74
CA ASN A 652 -70.94 15.12 23.74
C ASN A 652 -70.53 15.58 22.32
N THR A 653 -70.16 14.67 21.42
CA THR A 653 -69.93 15.02 20.00
C THR A 653 -71.23 15.33 19.25
N GLU A 654 -72.32 14.61 19.51
CA GLU A 654 -73.64 14.86 18.90
C GLU A 654 -74.34 16.15 19.41
N THR A 655 -73.75 16.86 20.38
CA THR A 655 -74.24 18.14 20.91
C THR A 655 -73.32 19.32 20.58
N SER A 656 -72.38 19.13 19.64
CA SER A 656 -71.43 20.14 19.16
C SER A 656 -71.56 20.48 17.66
N GLU A 657 -72.61 19.99 17.00
CA GLU A 657 -73.10 20.41 15.66
C GLU A 657 -74.47 21.10 15.77
#